data_AF-A0A0A2F4P6-F1
#
_entry.id   AF-A0A0A2F4P6-F1
#
_cell.length_a   1.000
_cell.length_b   1.000
_cell.length_c   1.000
_cell.angle_alpha   90.00
_cell.angle_beta   90.00
_cell.angle_gamma   90.00
#
_symmetry.space_group_name_H-M   'P 1'
#
loop_
_entity.id
_entity.type
_entity.pdbx_description
1 polymer ?
#
loop_
_entity_poly.entity_id
_entity_poly.type
_entity_poly.pdbx_seq_one_letter_code
_entity_poly.pdbx_strand_id
1 'polypeptide(L)'
;MSPTIYYILCVLLSLMVLGGISMMSRVKTAVMGNTLSAVAMLGGIILTLLYNEILPAWSVYIFLIIGAGIGWTMAQRVKMIQMPQMVALLNGVGGAASALVGILSLAAVGINPNNNTASDYPVFTQATGMLALTVGMITLVGSLIAAGKLHKVLPQRPVVWPNHSMLTSLLLILTVGFVVLGSVSIEGFPLFWAIIGGLFFSSLFGLFFSIRVGGADMPITISLLNSLSGVAGAIAGMAVGDILLVAVGGIVGASGLLLTQIMCRAMNRKLMSILMASGAKATPATTTPTAAPKQEKEEVAATPAPAKVEKTAGSVLRDAKRVIIVPGYGMALAQAQHKVRQLADKLTANGTEVRYAIHPVAGRMPGHMNVLLCEADVPYEQLFEMDAINGDFAQTDAVVVIGANDVMNPAARHAEGTPIYGMPVLNVDDAPEVIICNFDLKPGYAGVDNPLYTRSTGVFLKLGDAKESLAEIMKEMDATGNSAAPAAPAKAEKTAGSILRDAKRVIIVPGYGMALAQAQHQVRQLADKLASNGTEVRYAIHPVAGRMPGHMNVLLCEADVPYEQLFEMDAINGDFAQTDAVVVIGANDVMNPAARHAEGTPIYGMPVLNVDDAPEVIICNFDLKPGYAGVDNPLYTRSTGVFLKLGDAKESLAEIMKEMDATSNSAAPAAPAKAEKTAGSILRDAKRVIIVPGYGMALAQAQHQVRQLADKLASNGTEVRYAIHPVAGRMPGHMNVLLCEADVPYDQLFEMDAINGDFAQTDAVVVIGANDVMNPAARHAEGTPIYGMPVLNVDNAPEVIICNFDLKPGYAGVENPLYTRATGVFLKLGDAKESLAEIMKEMDIA
;
A
#
# COMPACT_ATOMS: atom_id res chain seq x y z
N MET A 1 13.40 -50.51 11.06
CA MET A 1 14.18 -49.80 12.11
C MET A 1 13.69 -50.27 13.48
N SER A 2 14.53 -50.36 14.52
CA SER A 2 14.02 -50.77 15.85
C SER A 2 13.27 -49.61 16.53
N PRO A 3 12.23 -49.89 17.35
CA PRO A 3 11.48 -48.85 18.08
C PRO A 3 12.38 -47.99 18.98
N THR A 4 13.41 -48.58 19.60
CA THR A 4 14.39 -47.84 20.42
C THR A 4 15.13 -46.77 19.63
N ILE A 5 15.57 -47.09 18.40
CA ILE A 5 16.26 -46.12 17.54
C ILE A 5 15.27 -45.04 17.08
N TYR A 6 14.04 -45.42 16.72
CA TYR A 6 12.98 -44.48 16.38
C TYR A 6 12.74 -43.47 17.51
N TYR A 7 12.52 -43.92 18.75
CA TYR A 7 12.27 -43.05 19.89
C TYR A 7 13.45 -42.12 20.21
N ILE A 8 14.70 -42.60 20.10
CA ILE A 8 15.89 -41.75 20.26
C ILE A 8 15.91 -40.64 19.21
N LEU A 9 15.62 -40.96 17.93
CA LEU A 9 15.56 -39.97 16.87
C LEU A 9 14.40 -38.98 17.05
N CYS A 10 13.22 -39.44 17.49
CA CYS A 10 12.09 -38.56 17.82
C CYS A 10 12.43 -37.57 18.95
N VAL A 11 13.13 -38.02 19.99
CA VAL A 11 13.61 -37.16 21.08
C VAL A 11 14.63 -36.14 20.55
N LEU A 12 15.61 -36.56 19.75
CA LEU A 12 16.61 -35.67 19.17
C LEU A 12 15.97 -34.59 18.28
N LEU A 13 15.04 -34.97 17.39
CA LEU A 13 14.32 -34.03 16.53
C LEU A 13 13.45 -33.05 17.34
N SER A 14 12.77 -33.53 18.39
CA SER A 14 11.99 -32.69 19.29
C SER A 14 12.86 -31.67 20.04
N LEU A 15 14.05 -32.09 20.49
CA LEU A 15 15.04 -31.21 21.11
C LEU A 15 15.64 -30.21 20.10
N MET A 16 15.82 -30.58 18.83
CA MET A 16 16.22 -29.67 17.77
C MET A 16 15.14 -28.60 17.49
N VAL A 17 13.86 -28.96 17.45
CA VAL A 17 12.75 -28.00 17.33
C VAL A 17 12.70 -27.06 18.53
N LEU A 18 12.81 -27.60 19.76
CA LEU A 18 12.83 -26.77 20.98
C LEU A 18 14.04 -25.84 21.02
N GLY A 19 15.22 -26.33 20.63
CA GLY A 19 16.44 -25.53 20.48
C GLY A 19 16.29 -24.45 19.42
N GLY A 20 15.67 -24.77 18.28
CA GLY A 20 15.37 -23.83 17.21
C GLY A 20 14.44 -22.70 17.66
N ILE A 21 13.36 -23.03 18.39
CA ILE A 21 12.45 -22.03 19.00
C ILE A 21 13.18 -21.17 20.03
N SER A 22 13.99 -21.78 20.91
CA SER A 22 14.83 -21.06 21.87
C SER A 22 15.80 -20.09 21.18
N MET A 23 16.39 -20.50 20.05
CA MET A 23 17.27 -19.66 19.24
C MET A 23 16.52 -18.56 18.47
N MET A 24 15.27 -18.78 18.08
CA MET A 24 14.38 -17.75 17.49
C MET A 24 13.98 -16.67 18.50
N SER A 25 14.02 -16.94 19.81
CA SER A 25 13.81 -15.90 20.84
C SER A 25 14.95 -14.86 20.92
N ARG A 26 16.07 -15.06 20.21
CA ARG A 26 17.24 -14.18 20.21
C ARG A 26 17.62 -13.80 18.79
N VAL A 27 17.55 -12.51 18.47
CA VAL A 27 17.84 -11.93 17.15
C VAL A 27 19.06 -12.56 16.46
N LYS A 28 20.22 -12.56 17.15
CA LYS A 28 21.51 -13.03 16.60
C LYS A 28 21.52 -14.51 16.20
N THR A 29 20.64 -15.33 16.77
CA THR A 29 20.54 -16.77 16.45
C THR A 29 19.24 -17.12 15.71
N ALA A 30 18.37 -16.15 15.41
CA ALA A 30 17.02 -16.44 14.94
C ALA A 30 16.99 -17.14 13.57
N VAL A 31 17.82 -16.70 12.62
CA VAL A 31 17.96 -17.36 11.30
C VAL A 31 18.42 -18.81 11.48
N MET A 32 19.48 -19.04 12.26
CA MET A 32 20.01 -20.38 12.53
C MET A 32 19.01 -21.27 13.29
N GLY A 33 18.20 -20.67 14.18
CA GLY A 33 17.13 -21.36 14.89
C GLY A 33 15.99 -21.80 13.97
N ASN A 34 15.60 -20.94 13.02
CA ASN A 34 14.63 -21.29 11.99
C ASN A 34 15.17 -22.40 11.08
N THR A 35 16.43 -22.32 10.64
CA THR A 35 17.08 -23.39 9.85
C THR A 35 17.14 -24.71 10.63
N LEU A 36 17.47 -24.68 11.93
CA LEU A 36 17.50 -25.86 12.78
C LEU A 36 16.12 -26.52 12.89
N SER A 37 15.07 -25.73 13.11
CA SER A 37 13.68 -26.20 13.10
C SER A 37 13.27 -26.79 11.75
N ALA A 38 13.62 -26.14 10.63
CA ALA A 38 13.31 -26.62 9.28
C ALA A 38 13.99 -27.96 8.97
N VAL A 39 15.27 -28.11 9.33
CA VAL A 39 16.02 -29.38 9.21
C VAL A 39 15.41 -30.47 10.11
N ALA A 40 15.00 -30.13 11.34
CA ALA A 40 14.33 -31.07 12.23
C ALA A 40 12.96 -31.54 11.68
N MET A 41 12.18 -30.64 11.09
CA MET A 41 10.89 -30.98 10.46
C MET A 41 11.09 -31.86 9.23
N LEU A 42 12.07 -31.56 8.36
CA LEU A 42 12.41 -32.42 7.22
C LEU A 42 12.90 -33.80 7.68
N GLY A 43 13.74 -33.84 8.71
CA GLY A 43 14.18 -35.08 9.36
C GLY A 43 13.02 -35.89 9.93
N GLY A 44 12.02 -35.22 10.51
CA GLY A 44 10.78 -35.85 10.98
C GLY A 44 9.98 -36.50 9.85
N ILE A 45 9.76 -35.78 8.74
CA ILE A 45 9.07 -36.34 7.56
C ILE A 45 9.80 -37.60 7.05
N ILE A 46 11.13 -37.52 6.88
CA ILE A 46 11.94 -38.66 6.42
C ILE A 46 11.88 -39.82 7.41
N LEU A 47 11.96 -39.55 8.71
CA LEU A 47 11.88 -40.56 9.78
C LEU A 47 10.51 -41.27 9.77
N THR A 48 9.41 -40.53 9.64
CA THR A 48 8.06 -41.07 9.55
C THR A 48 7.87 -41.91 8.28
N LEU A 49 8.40 -41.48 7.13
CA LEU A 49 8.34 -42.26 5.89
C LEU A 49 9.10 -43.60 5.99
N LEU A 50 10.25 -43.59 6.67
CA LEU A 50 11.10 -44.78 6.88
C LEU A 50 10.54 -45.74 7.94
N TYR A 51 10.07 -45.23 9.08
CA TYR A 51 9.61 -46.07 10.19
C TYR A 51 8.30 -46.78 9.89
N ASN A 52 7.39 -46.11 9.21
CA ASN A 52 6.06 -46.62 8.87
C ASN A 52 6.02 -47.30 7.47
N GLU A 53 7.18 -47.51 6.85
CA GLU A 53 7.34 -48.17 5.54
C GLU A 53 6.51 -47.52 4.40
N ILE A 54 6.29 -46.20 4.49
CA ILE A 54 5.47 -45.42 3.55
C ILE A 54 6.21 -45.13 2.23
N LEU A 55 7.53 -45.34 2.15
CA LEU A 55 8.34 -45.05 0.96
C LEU A 55 7.75 -45.56 -0.39
N PRO A 56 7.12 -46.75 -0.50
CA PRO A 56 6.51 -47.22 -1.74
C PRO A 56 5.19 -46.54 -2.13
N ALA A 57 4.56 -45.78 -1.22
CA ALA A 57 3.26 -45.14 -1.43
C ALA A 57 3.40 -43.85 -2.27
N TRP A 58 3.56 -44.04 -3.59
CA TRP A 58 3.85 -42.96 -4.55
C TRP A 58 2.87 -41.76 -4.49
N SER A 59 1.61 -42.00 -4.12
CA SER A 59 0.59 -40.96 -3.98
C SER A 59 0.92 -39.92 -2.90
N VAL A 60 1.66 -40.30 -1.85
CA VAL A 60 2.09 -39.39 -0.78
C VAL A 60 2.98 -38.28 -1.33
N TYR A 61 3.90 -38.60 -2.25
CA TYR A 61 4.78 -37.60 -2.85
C TYR A 61 4.03 -36.58 -3.70
N ILE A 62 2.94 -36.98 -4.37
CA ILE A 62 2.10 -36.04 -5.14
C ILE A 62 1.46 -35.01 -4.20
N PHE A 63 0.86 -35.46 -3.09
CA PHE A 63 0.28 -34.53 -2.10
C PHE A 63 1.33 -33.66 -1.41
N LEU A 64 2.52 -34.20 -1.12
CA LEU A 64 3.65 -33.42 -0.61
C LEU A 64 4.11 -32.34 -1.61
N ILE A 65 4.25 -32.68 -2.90
CA ILE A 65 4.66 -31.72 -3.95
C ILE A 65 3.59 -30.64 -4.15
N ILE A 66 2.31 -30.99 -4.17
CA ILE A 66 1.21 -30.02 -4.27
C ILE A 66 1.20 -29.09 -3.05
N GLY A 67 1.28 -29.64 -1.83
CA GLY A 67 1.33 -28.84 -0.59
C GLY A 67 2.55 -27.92 -0.53
N ALA A 68 3.73 -28.41 -0.89
CA ALA A 68 4.96 -27.63 -0.96
C ALA A 68 4.90 -26.55 -2.04
N GLY A 69 4.34 -26.84 -3.22
CA GLY A 69 4.18 -25.87 -4.31
C GLY A 69 3.20 -24.74 -3.96
N ILE A 70 2.08 -25.06 -3.31
CA ILE A 70 1.14 -24.06 -2.77
C ILE A 70 1.84 -23.21 -1.70
N GLY A 71 2.47 -23.84 -0.71
CA GLY A 71 3.18 -23.14 0.37
C GLY A 71 4.29 -22.21 -0.13
N TRP A 72 5.11 -22.68 -1.08
CA TRP A 72 6.15 -21.90 -1.74
C TRP A 72 5.57 -20.70 -2.50
N THR A 73 4.51 -20.91 -3.28
CA THR A 73 3.86 -19.84 -4.05
C THR A 73 3.27 -18.77 -3.13
N MET A 74 2.70 -19.17 -1.99
CA MET A 74 2.17 -18.24 -0.98
C MET A 74 3.29 -17.46 -0.30
N ALA A 75 4.39 -18.13 0.07
CA ALA A 75 5.56 -17.49 0.70
C ALA A 75 6.22 -16.45 -0.21
N GLN A 76 6.29 -16.70 -1.52
CA GLN A 76 6.87 -15.77 -2.50
C GLN A 76 5.97 -14.57 -2.85
N ARG A 77 4.64 -14.66 -2.62
CA ARG A 77 3.66 -13.64 -3.05
C ARG A 77 3.09 -12.78 -1.91
N VAL A 78 3.24 -13.19 -0.66
CA VAL A 78 2.70 -12.47 0.50
C VAL A 78 3.51 -11.20 0.80
N LYS A 79 2.83 -10.06 0.97
CA LYS A 79 3.49 -8.81 1.40
C LYS A 79 3.68 -8.82 2.92
N MET A 80 4.72 -8.16 3.45
CA MET A 80 5.00 -8.17 4.90
C MET A 80 3.84 -7.64 5.76
N ILE A 81 3.10 -6.63 5.29
CA ILE A 81 1.86 -6.15 5.94
C ILE A 81 0.71 -7.19 5.99
N GLN A 82 0.79 -8.25 5.18
CA GLN A 82 -0.21 -9.32 5.08
C GLN A 82 0.15 -10.57 5.90
N MET A 83 1.33 -10.60 6.53
CA MET A 83 1.78 -11.70 7.38
C MET A 83 0.79 -12.11 8.49
N PRO A 84 0.07 -11.19 9.17
CA PRO A 84 -0.91 -11.57 10.19
C PRO A 84 -2.00 -12.54 9.71
N GLN A 85 -2.66 -12.24 8.58
CA GLN A 85 -3.67 -13.15 8.02
C GLN A 85 -3.06 -14.40 7.39
N MET A 86 -1.80 -14.34 6.93
CA MET A 86 -1.11 -15.50 6.38
C MET A 86 -0.79 -16.53 7.48
N VAL A 87 -0.25 -16.06 8.61
CA VAL A 87 -0.03 -16.90 9.81
C VAL A 87 -1.34 -17.52 10.29
N ALA A 88 -2.43 -16.74 10.33
CA ALA A 88 -3.76 -17.28 10.64
C ALA A 88 -4.17 -18.38 9.65
N LEU A 89 -4.10 -18.13 8.34
CA LEU A 89 -4.53 -19.10 7.33
C LEU A 89 -3.71 -20.41 7.39
N LEU A 90 -2.38 -20.34 7.50
CA LEU A 90 -1.52 -21.52 7.65
C LEU A 90 -1.82 -22.29 8.94
N ASN A 91 -2.06 -21.58 10.04
CA ASN A 91 -2.47 -22.21 11.30
C ASN A 91 -3.80 -22.96 11.16
N GLY A 92 -4.76 -22.39 10.43
CA GLY A 92 -6.02 -23.05 10.12
C GLY A 92 -5.83 -24.36 9.35
N VAL A 93 -4.90 -24.41 8.40
CA VAL A 93 -4.53 -25.64 7.67
C VAL A 93 -3.92 -26.69 8.62
N GLY A 94 -3.10 -26.30 9.59
CA GLY A 94 -2.60 -27.21 10.64
C GLY A 94 -3.71 -27.79 11.52
N GLY A 95 -4.71 -26.97 11.88
CA GLY A 95 -5.93 -27.41 12.55
C GLY A 95 -6.74 -28.40 11.71
N ALA A 96 -6.89 -28.14 10.40
CA ALA A 96 -7.56 -29.04 9.47
C ALA A 96 -6.84 -30.40 9.35
N ALA A 97 -5.51 -30.40 9.26
CA ALA A 97 -4.72 -31.62 9.22
C ALA A 97 -4.91 -32.46 10.50
N SER A 98 -4.89 -31.82 11.67
CA SER A 98 -5.15 -32.47 12.97
C SER A 98 -6.57 -33.05 13.04
N ALA A 99 -7.56 -32.32 12.51
CA ALA A 99 -8.94 -32.80 12.47
C ALA A 99 -9.12 -34.00 11.52
N LEU A 100 -8.46 -33.99 10.36
CA LEU A 100 -8.44 -35.11 9.41
C LEU A 100 -7.79 -36.35 10.02
N VAL A 101 -6.67 -36.22 10.72
CA VAL A 101 -6.03 -37.33 11.45
C VAL A 101 -6.98 -37.89 12.53
N GLY A 102 -7.68 -37.03 13.27
CA GLY A 102 -8.72 -37.43 14.22
C GLY A 102 -9.85 -38.25 13.55
N ILE A 103 -10.39 -37.77 12.42
CA ILE A 103 -11.43 -38.47 11.65
C ILE A 103 -10.94 -39.84 11.17
N LEU A 104 -9.74 -39.92 10.59
CA LEU A 104 -9.17 -41.17 10.07
C LEU A 104 -8.91 -42.19 11.19
N SER A 105 -8.39 -41.73 12.34
CA SER A 105 -8.20 -42.56 13.53
C SER A 105 -9.53 -43.13 14.04
N LEU A 106 -10.59 -42.33 14.09
CA LEU A 106 -11.94 -42.77 14.52
C LEU A 106 -12.59 -43.72 13.51
N ALA A 107 -12.30 -43.55 12.22
CA ALA A 107 -12.73 -44.45 11.16
C ALA A 107 -11.89 -45.75 11.07
N ALA A 108 -10.91 -45.94 11.96
CA ALA A 108 -9.93 -47.04 11.92
C ALA A 108 -9.12 -47.12 10.60
N VAL A 109 -9.00 -46.00 9.89
CA VAL A 109 -8.26 -45.91 8.61
C VAL A 109 -6.80 -45.55 8.89
N GLY A 110 -5.88 -46.34 8.35
CA GLY A 110 -4.43 -46.09 8.50
C GLY A 110 -3.83 -46.56 9.83
N ILE A 111 -4.49 -47.49 10.54
CA ILE A 111 -3.88 -48.15 11.71
C ILE A 111 -2.60 -48.86 11.28
N ASN A 112 -1.48 -48.47 11.87
CA ASN A 112 -0.17 -49.02 11.58
C ASN A 112 -0.01 -50.42 12.22
N PRO A 113 0.37 -51.48 11.47
CA PRO A 113 0.61 -52.81 12.05
C PRO A 113 1.72 -52.85 13.11
N ASN A 114 2.59 -51.83 13.17
CA ASN A 114 3.61 -51.66 14.20
C ASN A 114 3.13 -50.84 15.42
N ASN A 115 1.86 -50.43 15.47
CA ASN A 115 1.29 -49.69 16.61
C ASN A 115 -0.13 -50.16 16.99
N ASN A 116 -0.19 -50.87 18.12
CA ASN A 116 -1.43 -51.42 18.68
C ASN A 116 -2.23 -50.43 19.55
N THR A 117 -1.90 -49.13 19.61
CA THR A 117 -2.59 -48.17 20.50
C THR A 117 -4.12 -48.22 20.35
N ALA A 118 -4.63 -48.38 19.13
CA ALA A 118 -6.07 -48.48 18.84
C ALA A 118 -6.73 -49.80 19.33
N SER A 119 -5.99 -50.92 19.37
CA SER A 119 -6.50 -52.20 19.88
C SER A 119 -6.34 -52.35 21.39
N ASP A 120 -5.24 -51.83 21.93
CA ASP A 120 -4.85 -52.00 23.33
C ASP A 120 -5.56 -50.96 24.23
N TYR A 121 -5.83 -49.76 23.68
CA TYR A 121 -6.48 -48.65 24.38
C TYR A 121 -7.59 -47.99 23.53
N PRO A 122 -8.65 -48.72 23.14
CA PRO A 122 -9.66 -48.24 22.20
C PRO A 122 -10.38 -46.97 22.66
N VAL A 123 -10.75 -46.88 23.95
CA VAL A 123 -11.40 -45.69 24.54
C VAL A 123 -10.46 -44.47 24.51
N PHE A 124 -9.16 -44.68 24.71
CA PHE A 124 -8.17 -43.60 24.65
C PHE A 124 -8.03 -43.07 23.22
N THR A 125 -7.89 -43.97 22.24
CA THR A 125 -7.84 -43.61 20.81
C THR A 125 -9.13 -42.91 20.35
N GLN A 126 -10.30 -43.39 20.77
CA GLN A 126 -11.59 -42.74 20.47
C GLN A 126 -11.67 -41.34 21.10
N ALA A 127 -11.31 -41.18 22.37
CA ALA A 127 -11.33 -39.89 23.04
C ALA A 127 -10.35 -38.88 22.43
N THR A 128 -9.11 -39.30 22.17
CA THR A 128 -8.10 -38.45 21.53
C THR A 128 -8.45 -38.14 20.08
N GLY A 129 -8.99 -39.08 19.31
CA GLY A 129 -9.50 -38.84 17.95
C GLY A 129 -10.62 -37.79 17.92
N MET A 130 -11.60 -37.88 18.82
CA MET A 130 -12.68 -36.89 18.93
C MET A 130 -12.19 -35.50 19.39
N LEU A 131 -11.19 -35.45 20.28
CA LEU A 131 -10.56 -34.20 20.69
C LEU A 131 -9.73 -33.57 19.56
N ALA A 132 -8.94 -34.36 18.82
CA ALA A 132 -8.19 -33.89 17.65
C ALA A 132 -9.13 -33.32 16.57
N LEU A 133 -10.22 -34.03 16.28
CA LEU A 133 -11.31 -33.58 15.41
C LEU A 133 -11.88 -32.23 15.86
N THR A 134 -12.35 -32.14 17.10
CA THR A 134 -13.06 -30.94 17.56
C THR A 134 -12.15 -29.74 17.76
N VAL A 135 -10.98 -29.89 18.40
CA VAL A 135 -10.02 -28.79 18.57
C VAL A 135 -9.43 -28.36 17.22
N GLY A 136 -9.18 -29.30 16.32
CA GLY A 136 -8.72 -29.01 14.95
C GLY A 136 -9.74 -28.19 14.14
N MET A 137 -11.03 -28.54 14.20
CA MET A 137 -12.10 -27.78 13.51
C MET A 137 -12.36 -26.40 14.12
N ILE A 138 -12.31 -26.26 15.46
CA ILE A 138 -12.33 -24.95 16.13
C ILE A 138 -11.18 -24.08 15.63
N THR A 139 -9.98 -24.68 15.54
CA THR A 139 -8.76 -24.01 15.07
C THR A 139 -8.88 -23.58 13.61
N LEU A 140 -9.33 -24.46 12.72
CA LEU A 140 -9.55 -24.17 11.30
C LEU A 140 -10.54 -23.01 11.12
N VAL A 141 -11.77 -23.16 11.61
CA VAL A 141 -12.83 -22.17 11.36
C VAL A 141 -12.50 -20.84 12.04
N GLY A 142 -11.97 -20.88 13.27
CA GLY A 142 -11.57 -19.65 13.95
C GLY A 142 -10.44 -18.91 13.23
N SER A 143 -9.47 -19.64 12.69
CA SER A 143 -8.35 -19.06 11.95
C SER A 143 -8.78 -18.47 10.60
N LEU A 144 -9.73 -19.12 9.91
CA LEU A 144 -10.33 -18.59 8.68
C LEU A 144 -11.10 -17.27 8.93
N ILE A 145 -11.84 -17.17 10.04
CA ILE A 145 -12.52 -15.92 10.43
C ILE A 145 -11.51 -14.83 10.79
N ALA A 146 -10.44 -15.17 11.52
CA ALA A 146 -9.37 -14.22 11.85
C ALA A 146 -8.65 -13.70 10.58
N ALA A 147 -8.30 -14.60 9.66
CA ALA A 147 -7.71 -14.26 8.36
C ALA A 147 -8.66 -13.37 7.53
N GLY A 148 -9.94 -13.74 7.42
CA GLY A 148 -10.96 -13.00 6.68
C GLY A 148 -11.19 -11.58 7.23
N LYS A 149 -11.18 -11.40 8.56
CA LYS A 149 -11.26 -10.07 9.19
C LYS A 149 -10.01 -9.24 8.89
N LEU A 150 -8.82 -9.79 9.07
CA LEU A 150 -7.57 -9.07 8.83
C LEU A 150 -7.39 -8.70 7.34
N HIS A 151 -7.81 -9.58 6.44
CA HIS A 151 -7.85 -9.33 4.99
C HIS A 151 -9.04 -8.45 4.52
N LYS A 152 -9.85 -7.93 5.45
CA LYS A 152 -11.03 -7.06 5.20
C LYS A 152 -12.16 -7.70 4.37
N VAL A 153 -12.13 -9.00 4.12
CA VAL A 153 -13.25 -9.77 3.55
C VAL A 153 -14.42 -9.85 4.55
N LEU A 154 -14.12 -9.81 5.84
CA LEU A 154 -15.10 -9.73 6.93
C LEU A 154 -14.95 -8.41 7.71
N PRO A 155 -16.04 -7.88 8.31
CA PRO A 155 -15.98 -6.68 9.15
C PRO A 155 -15.00 -6.83 10.32
N GLN A 156 -14.10 -5.86 10.47
CA GLN A 156 -13.08 -5.87 11.54
C GLN A 156 -13.65 -5.55 12.92
N ARG A 157 -14.81 -4.88 13.00
CA ARG A 157 -15.51 -4.66 14.27
C ARG A 157 -15.98 -5.99 14.89
N PRO A 158 -16.13 -6.07 16.23
CA PRO A 158 -16.89 -7.13 16.89
C PRO A 158 -18.28 -7.29 16.25
N VAL A 159 -18.69 -8.53 15.98
CA VAL A 159 -20.04 -8.85 15.53
C VAL A 159 -20.71 -9.69 16.61
N VAL A 160 -21.73 -9.13 17.25
CA VAL A 160 -22.50 -9.81 18.31
C VAL A 160 -23.91 -10.06 17.79
N TRP A 161 -24.34 -11.32 17.82
CA TRP A 161 -25.67 -11.74 17.39
C TRP A 161 -26.66 -11.79 18.57
N PRO A 162 -27.98 -11.86 18.33
CA PRO A 162 -28.96 -12.15 19.37
C PRO A 162 -28.60 -13.43 20.12
N ASN A 163 -28.72 -13.42 21.44
CA ASN A 163 -28.39 -14.55 22.33
C ASN A 163 -26.97 -15.13 22.17
N HIS A 164 -26.01 -14.37 21.59
CA HIS A 164 -24.69 -14.91 21.22
C HIS A 164 -23.97 -15.63 22.37
N SER A 165 -23.88 -15.06 23.58
CA SER A 165 -23.21 -15.75 24.70
C SER A 165 -23.85 -17.09 25.05
N MET A 166 -25.19 -17.17 25.03
CA MET A 166 -25.93 -18.41 25.28
C MET A 166 -25.64 -19.45 24.19
N LEU A 167 -25.68 -19.03 22.92
CA LEU A 167 -25.37 -19.89 21.78
C LEU A 167 -23.93 -20.38 21.81
N THR A 168 -22.94 -19.52 22.05
CA THR A 168 -21.53 -19.91 22.18
C THR A 168 -21.32 -20.93 23.30
N SER A 169 -21.96 -20.74 24.47
CA SER A 169 -21.91 -21.71 25.58
C SER A 169 -22.61 -23.03 25.24
N LEU A 170 -23.77 -22.98 24.59
CA LEU A 170 -24.50 -24.17 24.15
C LEU A 170 -23.70 -24.97 23.11
N LEU A 171 -23.09 -24.30 22.14
CA LEU A 171 -22.24 -24.92 21.12
C LEU A 171 -21.00 -25.57 21.74
N LEU A 172 -20.40 -24.98 22.77
CA LEU A 172 -19.31 -25.60 23.53
C LEU A 172 -19.78 -26.85 24.27
N ILE A 173 -20.91 -26.78 24.98
CA ILE A 173 -21.50 -27.92 25.70
C ILE A 173 -21.84 -29.05 24.74
N LEU A 174 -22.44 -28.73 23.58
CA LEU A 174 -22.71 -29.71 22.53
C LEU A 174 -21.43 -30.32 21.97
N THR A 175 -20.40 -29.50 21.69
CA THR A 175 -19.09 -29.99 21.23
C THR A 175 -18.47 -30.98 22.22
N VAL A 176 -18.45 -30.65 23.52
CA VAL A 176 -17.96 -31.54 24.58
C VAL A 176 -18.83 -32.79 24.71
N GLY A 177 -20.16 -32.66 24.61
CA GLY A 177 -21.09 -33.77 24.60
C GLY A 177 -20.79 -34.75 23.45
N PHE A 178 -20.58 -34.24 22.23
CA PHE A 178 -20.20 -35.04 21.08
C PHE A 178 -18.83 -35.71 21.24
N VAL A 179 -17.85 -35.04 21.86
CA VAL A 179 -16.58 -35.70 22.25
C VAL A 179 -16.85 -36.89 23.16
N VAL A 180 -17.63 -36.74 24.23
CA VAL A 180 -17.95 -37.85 25.14
C VAL A 180 -18.70 -38.97 24.41
N LEU A 181 -19.75 -38.65 23.63
CA LEU A 181 -20.53 -39.62 22.85
C LEU A 181 -19.68 -40.40 21.83
N GLY A 182 -18.62 -39.81 21.30
CA GLY A 182 -17.66 -40.48 20.41
C GLY A 182 -16.49 -41.15 21.13
N SER A 183 -16.28 -40.88 22.43
CA SER A 183 -15.23 -41.47 23.28
C SER A 183 -15.67 -42.77 23.93
N VAL A 184 -16.96 -42.88 24.28
CA VAL A 184 -17.55 -44.09 24.85
C VAL A 184 -18.46 -44.76 23.83
N SER A 185 -18.25 -46.06 23.63
CA SER A 185 -19.10 -46.84 22.71
C SER A 185 -20.47 -47.07 23.35
N ILE A 186 -21.46 -46.26 22.97
CA ILE A 186 -22.85 -46.35 23.45
C ILE A 186 -23.65 -47.26 22.51
N GLU A 187 -24.28 -48.29 23.06
CA GLU A 187 -25.17 -49.18 22.31
C GLU A 187 -26.28 -48.39 21.61
N GLY A 188 -26.43 -48.59 20.29
CA GLY A 188 -27.44 -47.90 19.49
C GLY A 188 -27.05 -46.50 18.98
N PHE A 189 -25.88 -45.94 19.33
CA PHE A 189 -25.41 -44.66 18.79
C PHE A 189 -24.17 -44.83 17.88
N PRO A 190 -24.34 -44.85 16.53
CA PRO A 190 -23.22 -45.00 15.61
C PRO A 190 -22.17 -43.89 15.74
N LEU A 191 -20.89 -44.28 15.84
CA LEU A 191 -19.74 -43.37 15.92
C LEU A 191 -19.71 -42.33 14.78
N PHE A 192 -20.23 -42.69 13.59
CA PHE A 192 -20.42 -41.76 12.48
C PHE A 192 -21.21 -40.50 12.87
N TRP A 193 -22.28 -40.62 13.64
CA TRP A 193 -23.05 -39.46 14.11
C TRP A 193 -22.29 -38.66 15.17
N ALA A 194 -21.44 -39.32 15.96
CA ALA A 194 -20.54 -38.63 16.87
C ALA A 194 -19.54 -37.73 16.12
N ILE A 195 -18.92 -38.28 15.05
CA ILE A 195 -17.99 -37.58 14.15
C ILE A 195 -18.68 -36.38 13.48
N ILE A 196 -19.85 -36.59 12.86
CA ILE A 196 -20.57 -35.52 12.14
C ILE A 196 -21.03 -34.41 13.08
N GLY A 197 -21.62 -34.77 14.25
CA GLY A 197 -22.01 -33.79 15.25
C GLY A 197 -20.82 -33.05 15.84
N GLY A 198 -19.74 -33.77 16.16
CA GLY A 198 -18.47 -33.19 16.60
C GLY A 198 -17.95 -32.16 15.60
N LEU A 199 -17.89 -32.50 14.31
CA LEU A 199 -17.42 -31.62 13.24
C LEU A 199 -18.31 -30.38 13.11
N PHE A 200 -19.63 -30.57 13.08
CA PHE A 200 -20.60 -29.49 12.92
C PHE A 200 -20.59 -28.50 14.09
N PHE A 201 -20.72 -28.99 15.33
CA PHE A 201 -20.81 -28.12 16.51
C PHE A 201 -19.47 -27.45 16.85
N SER A 202 -18.34 -28.13 16.64
CA SER A 202 -17.01 -27.52 16.82
C SER A 202 -16.72 -26.43 15.77
N SER A 203 -17.10 -26.64 14.51
CA SER A 203 -17.03 -25.62 13.45
C SER A 203 -17.88 -24.40 13.80
N LEU A 204 -19.13 -24.63 14.22
CA LEU A 204 -20.06 -23.56 14.57
C LEU A 204 -19.61 -22.82 15.84
N PHE A 205 -19.05 -23.52 16.83
CA PHE A 205 -18.39 -22.90 17.98
C PHE A 205 -17.21 -22.03 17.53
N GLY A 206 -16.31 -22.53 16.68
CA GLY A 206 -15.16 -21.78 16.15
C GLY A 206 -15.58 -20.49 15.43
N LEU A 207 -16.68 -20.55 14.66
CA LEU A 207 -17.31 -19.38 14.03
C LEU A 207 -17.82 -18.38 15.07
N PHE A 208 -18.69 -18.81 15.99
CA PHE A 208 -19.28 -17.94 17.02
C PHE A 208 -18.22 -17.30 17.91
N PHE A 209 -17.27 -18.11 18.37
CA PHE A 209 -16.11 -17.67 19.15
C PHE A 209 -15.35 -16.53 18.43
N SER A 210 -14.97 -16.74 17.17
CA SER A 210 -14.02 -15.86 16.49
C SER A 210 -14.67 -14.64 15.84
N ILE A 211 -15.94 -14.73 15.40
CA ILE A 211 -16.66 -13.62 14.77
C ILE A 211 -16.94 -12.49 15.78
N ARG A 212 -17.01 -12.82 17.07
CA ARG A 212 -17.24 -11.88 18.17
C ARG A 212 -16.02 -11.02 18.49
N VAL A 213 -14.81 -11.55 18.29
CA VAL A 213 -13.57 -10.84 18.60
C VAL A 213 -13.34 -9.70 17.59
N GLY A 214 -12.76 -8.60 18.04
CA GLY A 214 -12.49 -7.41 17.20
C GLY A 214 -11.10 -7.42 16.54
N GLY A 215 -10.92 -6.56 15.55
CA GLY A 215 -9.77 -6.53 14.64
C GLY A 215 -8.37 -6.42 15.27
N ALA A 216 -8.21 -5.71 16.40
CA ALA A 216 -6.91 -5.62 17.11
C ALA A 216 -6.78 -6.62 18.26
N ASP A 217 -7.84 -7.36 18.58
CA ASP A 217 -7.77 -8.55 19.44
C ASP A 217 -7.47 -9.82 18.63
N MET A 218 -7.66 -9.77 17.30
CA MET A 218 -7.26 -10.83 16.36
C MET A 218 -5.84 -11.37 16.60
N PRO A 219 -4.79 -10.57 16.91
CA PRO A 219 -3.46 -11.10 17.17
C PRO A 219 -3.43 -12.07 18.36
N ILE A 220 -4.14 -11.75 19.46
CA ILE A 220 -4.25 -12.64 20.62
C ILE A 220 -5.03 -13.90 20.22
N THR A 221 -6.12 -13.75 19.47
CA THR A 221 -6.89 -14.89 18.96
C THR A 221 -6.05 -15.79 18.06
N ILE A 222 -5.22 -15.25 17.17
CA ILE A 222 -4.32 -16.03 16.30
C ILE A 222 -3.27 -16.77 17.13
N SER A 223 -2.66 -16.12 18.13
CA SER A 223 -1.72 -16.78 19.04
C SER A 223 -2.38 -17.90 19.85
N LEU A 224 -3.62 -17.71 20.31
CA LEU A 224 -4.40 -18.74 20.98
C LEU A 224 -4.75 -19.90 20.04
N LEU A 225 -5.21 -19.60 18.83
CA LEU A 225 -5.51 -20.62 17.81
C LEU A 225 -4.25 -21.38 17.39
N ASN A 226 -3.07 -20.75 17.43
CA ASN A 226 -1.78 -21.42 17.23
C ASN A 226 -1.43 -22.38 18.39
N SER A 227 -1.72 -21.99 19.63
CA SER A 227 -1.66 -22.91 20.78
C SER A 227 -2.61 -24.11 20.62
N LEU A 228 -3.86 -23.85 20.21
CA LEU A 228 -4.86 -24.89 19.97
C LEU A 228 -4.48 -25.81 18.80
N SER A 229 -3.82 -25.29 17.76
CA SER A 229 -3.25 -26.09 16.66
C SER A 229 -2.17 -27.06 17.13
N GLY A 230 -1.22 -26.57 17.94
CA GLY A 230 -0.20 -27.42 18.56
C GLY A 230 -0.80 -28.49 19.47
N VAL A 231 -1.76 -28.13 20.31
CA VAL A 231 -2.49 -29.08 21.18
C VAL A 231 -3.30 -30.09 20.36
N ALA A 232 -3.98 -29.67 19.30
CA ALA A 232 -4.70 -30.57 18.40
C ALA A 232 -3.75 -31.56 17.71
N GLY A 233 -2.59 -31.08 17.26
CA GLY A 233 -1.52 -31.91 16.70
C GLY A 233 -1.01 -32.93 17.73
N ALA A 234 -0.74 -32.51 18.96
CA ALA A 234 -0.29 -33.42 20.02
C ALA A 234 -1.33 -34.50 20.34
N ILE A 235 -2.62 -34.12 20.39
CA ILE A 235 -3.72 -35.04 20.64
C ILE A 235 -3.93 -35.99 19.44
N ALA A 236 -3.79 -35.51 18.20
CA ALA A 236 -3.79 -36.35 17.01
C ALA A 236 -2.63 -37.37 17.05
N GLY A 237 -1.45 -36.93 17.49
CA GLY A 237 -0.30 -37.80 17.77
C GLY A 237 -0.60 -38.87 18.81
N MET A 238 -1.32 -38.54 19.89
CA MET A 238 -1.77 -39.54 20.88
C MET A 238 -2.76 -40.55 20.27
N ALA A 239 -3.69 -40.10 19.42
CA ALA A 239 -4.66 -40.97 18.77
C ALA A 239 -4.01 -42.02 17.83
N VAL A 240 -2.98 -41.62 17.08
CA VAL A 240 -2.21 -42.50 16.18
C VAL A 240 -0.94 -43.09 16.82
N GLY A 241 -0.69 -42.80 18.10
CA GLY A 241 0.50 -43.17 18.88
C GLY A 241 1.85 -42.72 18.31
N ASP A 242 1.90 -41.59 17.58
CA ASP A 242 3.16 -41.01 17.07
C ASP A 242 3.77 -40.05 18.11
N ILE A 243 4.85 -40.49 18.77
CA ILE A 243 5.51 -39.75 19.85
C ILE A 243 6.16 -38.44 19.35
N LEU A 244 6.62 -38.37 18.09
CA LEU A 244 7.20 -37.15 17.55
C LEU A 244 6.13 -36.07 17.38
N LEU A 245 4.95 -36.44 16.87
CA LEU A 245 3.80 -35.55 16.73
C LEU A 245 3.25 -35.11 18.11
N VAL A 246 3.22 -36.01 19.10
CA VAL A 246 2.91 -35.65 20.51
C VAL A 246 3.88 -34.59 21.04
N ALA A 247 5.19 -34.83 20.89
CA ALA A 247 6.23 -33.96 21.44
C ALA A 247 6.26 -32.58 20.75
N VAL A 248 6.31 -32.55 19.42
CA VAL A 248 6.34 -31.29 18.64
C VAL A 248 5.04 -30.50 18.80
N GLY A 249 3.88 -31.16 18.76
CA GLY A 249 2.59 -30.53 19.03
C GLY A 249 2.54 -29.91 20.43
N GLY A 250 3.03 -30.63 21.44
CA GLY A 250 3.10 -30.14 22.83
C GLY A 250 4.00 -28.91 22.99
N ILE A 251 5.17 -28.91 22.33
CA ILE A 251 6.10 -27.77 22.30
C ILE A 251 5.42 -26.54 21.66
N VAL A 252 4.80 -26.69 20.49
CA VAL A 252 4.09 -25.61 19.79
C VAL A 252 2.90 -25.10 20.61
N GLY A 253 2.12 -26.02 21.20
CA GLY A 253 0.97 -25.70 22.04
C GLY A 253 1.34 -24.86 23.26
N ALA A 254 2.37 -25.28 24.00
CA ALA A 254 2.89 -24.55 25.15
C ALA A 254 3.50 -23.19 24.76
N SER A 255 4.31 -23.14 23.70
CA SER A 255 4.90 -21.90 23.20
C SER A 255 3.84 -20.88 22.76
N GLY A 256 2.80 -21.33 22.07
CA GLY A 256 1.67 -20.48 21.66
C GLY A 256 0.88 -19.95 22.85
N LEU A 257 0.69 -20.74 23.92
CA LEU A 257 -0.01 -20.29 25.12
C LEU A 257 0.80 -19.23 25.87
N LEU A 258 2.12 -19.42 26.01
CA LEU A 258 3.03 -18.44 26.61
C LEU A 258 3.03 -17.12 25.82
N LEU A 259 3.12 -17.18 24.49
CA LEU A 259 3.00 -16.00 23.63
C LEU A 259 1.65 -15.29 23.84
N THR A 260 0.55 -16.04 23.88
CA THR A 260 -0.79 -15.51 24.15
C THR A 260 -0.86 -14.79 25.49
N GLN A 261 -0.23 -15.33 26.54
CA GLN A 261 -0.17 -14.70 27.87
C GLN A 261 0.65 -13.41 27.87
N ILE A 262 1.81 -13.40 27.20
CA ILE A 262 2.65 -12.21 27.03
C ILE A 262 1.86 -11.10 26.32
N MET A 263 1.17 -11.44 25.22
CA MET A 263 0.32 -10.49 24.49
C MET A 263 -0.86 -9.99 25.33
N CYS A 264 -1.57 -10.88 26.04
CA CYS A 264 -2.63 -10.50 26.98
C CYS A 264 -2.15 -9.48 28.02
N ARG A 265 -0.96 -9.71 28.61
CA ARG A 265 -0.34 -8.80 29.56
C ARG A 265 0.02 -7.45 28.92
N ALA A 266 0.63 -7.48 27.73
CA ALA A 266 1.01 -6.26 27.01
C ALA A 266 -0.19 -5.42 26.52
N MET A 267 -1.38 -6.02 26.35
CA MET A 267 -2.64 -5.29 26.06
C MET A 267 -3.46 -4.98 27.31
N ASN A 268 -3.01 -5.38 28.51
CA ASN A 268 -3.81 -5.49 29.74
C ASN A 268 -5.23 -6.06 29.53
N ARG A 269 -5.35 -7.10 28.68
CA ARG A 269 -6.61 -7.81 28.48
C ARG A 269 -6.48 -9.20 29.08
N LYS A 270 -7.42 -9.57 29.96
CA LYS A 270 -7.47 -10.94 30.49
C LYS A 270 -7.94 -11.87 29.38
N LEU A 271 -7.30 -13.03 29.19
CA LEU A 271 -7.70 -14.01 28.17
C LEU A 271 -9.21 -14.30 28.23
N MET A 272 -9.76 -14.50 29.45
CA MET A 272 -11.20 -14.69 29.66
C MET A 272 -12.08 -13.52 29.18
N SER A 273 -11.63 -12.27 29.27
CA SER A 273 -12.39 -11.11 28.76
C SER A 273 -12.47 -11.07 27.24
N ILE A 274 -11.47 -11.63 26.54
CA ILE A 274 -11.46 -11.78 25.08
C ILE A 274 -12.32 -12.99 24.68
N LEU A 275 -12.11 -14.14 25.36
CA LEU A 275 -12.85 -15.39 25.11
C LEU A 275 -14.36 -15.27 25.32
N MET A 276 -14.77 -14.65 26.43
CA MET A 276 -16.19 -14.51 26.78
C MET A 276 -16.83 -13.27 26.17
N ALA A 277 -16.01 -12.32 25.69
CA ALA A 277 -16.37 -10.94 25.32
C ALA A 277 -17.32 -10.32 26.35
N SER A 278 -16.74 -9.71 27.38
CA SER A 278 -17.49 -9.02 28.45
C SER A 278 -18.67 -8.26 27.87
N GLY A 279 -19.86 -8.62 28.35
CA GLY A 279 -21.08 -7.88 28.09
C GLY A 279 -21.05 -6.55 28.83
N ALA A 280 -20.18 -5.64 28.39
CA ALA A 280 -20.40 -4.22 28.55
C ALA A 280 -21.69 -3.88 27.78
N LYS A 281 -22.84 -4.13 28.43
CA LYS A 281 -23.89 -3.13 28.41
C LYS A 281 -23.16 -1.82 28.67
N ALA A 282 -23.19 -0.91 27.70
CA ALA A 282 -23.24 0.49 28.04
C ALA A 282 -24.49 0.64 28.90
N THR A 283 -24.33 0.47 30.21
CA THR A 283 -25.32 0.96 31.16
C THR A 283 -25.40 2.44 30.84
N PRO A 284 -26.58 2.99 30.46
CA PRO A 284 -26.72 4.43 30.42
C PRO A 284 -26.26 4.92 31.78
N ALA A 285 -25.26 5.79 31.83
CA ALA A 285 -24.86 6.38 33.07
C ALA A 285 -26.06 7.19 33.57
N THR A 286 -26.82 6.62 34.50
CA THR A 286 -27.90 7.33 35.19
C THR A 286 -27.26 8.32 36.16
N THR A 287 -26.57 9.32 35.60
CA THR A 287 -26.15 10.51 36.33
C THR A 287 -27.43 11.29 36.64
N THR A 288 -28.03 10.98 37.79
CA THR A 288 -28.81 11.97 38.52
C THR A 288 -27.98 13.26 38.57
N PRO A 289 -28.57 14.44 38.29
CA PRO A 289 -27.84 15.69 38.19
C PRO A 289 -27.39 16.16 39.57
N THR A 290 -26.29 15.62 40.06
CA THR A 290 -25.56 16.17 41.20
C THR A 290 -24.58 17.20 40.65
N ALA A 291 -24.79 18.46 41.01
CA ALA A 291 -24.00 19.57 40.48
C ALA A 291 -22.52 19.47 40.88
N ALA A 292 -21.68 19.01 39.95
CA ALA A 292 -20.27 19.37 39.94
C ALA A 292 -20.14 20.82 39.42
N PRO A 293 -19.17 21.61 39.91
CA PRO A 293 -19.11 23.04 39.62
C PRO A 293 -18.88 23.30 38.13
N LYS A 294 -19.53 24.35 37.61
CA LYS A 294 -19.15 24.95 36.34
C LYS A 294 -17.69 25.40 36.44
N GLN A 295 -16.78 24.72 35.76
CA GLN A 295 -15.65 25.42 35.17
C GLN A 295 -16.14 25.96 33.83
N GLU A 296 -16.18 27.28 33.76
CA GLU A 296 -16.67 28.00 32.60
C GLU A 296 -15.71 27.77 31.42
N LYS A 297 -16.27 27.70 30.21
CA LYS A 297 -15.47 27.97 29.02
C LYS A 297 -15.10 29.44 29.08
N GLU A 298 -13.92 29.77 29.57
CA GLU A 298 -13.35 31.09 29.37
C GLU A 298 -13.08 31.27 27.87
N GLU A 299 -13.92 32.07 27.21
CA GLU A 299 -13.50 32.80 26.03
C GLU A 299 -12.38 33.75 26.46
N VAL A 300 -11.14 33.34 26.24
CA VAL A 300 -9.99 34.22 26.49
C VAL A 300 -9.99 35.32 25.44
N ALA A 301 -10.49 36.49 25.82
CA ALA A 301 -10.42 37.69 25.01
C ALA A 301 -8.95 38.04 24.70
N ALA A 302 -8.60 38.02 23.42
CA ALA A 302 -7.25 38.34 22.98
C ALA A 302 -6.91 39.81 23.27
N THR A 303 -6.04 40.03 24.26
CA THR A 303 -5.35 41.30 24.49
C THR A 303 -3.85 41.04 24.25
N PRO A 304 -3.16 41.79 23.39
CA PRO A 304 -1.85 41.38 22.89
C PRO A 304 -0.74 41.52 23.95
N ALA A 305 -0.02 40.43 24.17
CA ALA A 305 1.25 40.37 24.90
C ALA A 305 2.32 39.76 23.97
N PRO A 306 3.61 40.07 24.14
CA PRO A 306 4.58 40.04 23.03
C PRO A 306 4.93 38.64 22.53
N ALA A 307 5.17 38.56 21.22
CA ALA A 307 5.48 37.32 20.51
C ALA A 307 6.69 36.59 21.10
N LYS A 308 6.50 35.30 21.41
CA LYS A 308 7.58 34.32 21.53
C LYS A 308 7.66 33.55 20.22
N VAL A 309 8.88 33.30 19.75
CA VAL A 309 9.15 32.51 18.54
C VAL A 309 8.51 31.11 18.69
N GLU A 310 7.61 30.75 17.77
CA GLU A 310 7.05 29.40 17.73
C GLU A 310 8.10 28.42 17.21
N LYS A 311 8.36 27.37 17.99
CA LYS A 311 9.19 26.23 17.54
C LYS A 311 8.42 25.42 16.49
N THR A 312 9.12 24.87 15.50
CA THR A 312 8.55 23.87 14.57
C THR A 312 8.98 22.46 14.98
N ALA A 313 8.28 21.44 14.48
CA ALA A 313 8.62 20.04 14.77
C ALA A 313 10.04 19.71 14.27
N GLY A 314 10.40 20.20 13.08
CA GLY A 314 11.76 20.02 12.58
C GLY A 314 12.83 20.87 13.27
N SER A 315 12.51 22.06 13.80
CA SER A 315 13.50 22.81 14.61
C SER A 315 13.83 22.06 15.91
N VAL A 316 12.81 21.51 16.57
CA VAL A 316 12.98 20.67 17.77
C VAL A 316 13.86 19.45 17.49
N LEU A 317 13.64 18.76 16.37
CA LEU A 317 14.43 17.57 16.01
C LEU A 317 15.85 17.88 15.53
N ARG A 318 16.09 19.08 14.97
CA ARG A 318 17.43 19.54 14.59
C ARG A 318 18.31 19.78 15.81
N ASP A 319 17.75 20.35 16.87
CA ASP A 319 18.47 20.69 18.10
C ASP A 319 18.56 19.52 19.11
N ALA A 320 17.77 18.46 18.88
CA ALA A 320 17.72 17.27 19.73
C ALA A 320 19.00 16.41 19.63
N LYS A 321 19.53 15.99 20.78
CA LYS A 321 20.69 15.06 20.89
C LYS A 321 20.25 13.63 21.17
N ARG A 322 19.06 13.43 21.74
CA ARG A 322 18.41 12.14 21.94
C ARG A 322 16.99 12.18 21.41
N VAL A 323 16.68 11.28 20.49
CA VAL A 323 15.35 11.14 19.87
C VAL A 323 14.88 9.70 19.99
N ILE A 324 13.65 9.54 20.51
CA ILE A 324 12.97 8.25 20.53
C ILE A 324 11.89 8.23 19.46
N ILE A 325 11.95 7.27 18.54
CA ILE A 325 10.94 7.06 17.50
C ILE A 325 9.95 5.99 17.97
N VAL A 326 8.66 6.29 17.95
CA VAL A 326 7.57 5.38 18.33
C VAL A 326 6.72 5.01 17.11
N PRO A 327 6.98 3.87 16.45
CA PRO A 327 6.20 3.41 15.30
C PRO A 327 4.87 2.77 15.73
N GLY A 328 3.84 2.93 14.91
CA GLY A 328 2.54 2.29 15.08
C GLY A 328 1.90 1.86 13.76
N TYR A 329 0.66 1.40 13.83
CA TYR A 329 -0.01 0.80 12.67
C TYR A 329 -0.21 1.77 11.49
N GLY A 330 -0.31 3.08 11.74
CA GLY A 330 -0.36 4.09 10.67
C GLY A 330 0.92 4.14 9.82
N MET A 331 2.10 3.87 10.40
CA MET A 331 3.35 3.71 9.64
C MET A 331 3.24 2.57 8.61
N ALA A 332 2.62 1.46 9.01
CA ALA A 332 2.40 0.30 8.14
C ALA A 332 1.36 0.58 7.05
N LEU A 333 0.29 1.32 7.37
CA LEU A 333 -0.72 1.75 6.38
C LEU A 333 -0.12 2.66 5.31
N ALA A 334 0.67 3.65 5.73
CA ALA A 334 1.34 4.62 4.86
C ALA A 334 2.55 4.05 4.07
N GLN A 335 2.97 2.81 4.36
CA GLN A 335 4.23 2.23 3.86
C GLN A 335 5.43 3.18 4.14
N ALA A 336 5.45 3.73 5.36
CA ALA A 336 6.37 4.78 5.75
C ALA A 336 7.71 4.26 6.31
N GLN A 337 7.91 2.94 6.46
CA GLN A 337 9.08 2.36 7.13
C GLN A 337 10.43 2.87 6.59
N HIS A 338 10.58 2.97 5.26
CA HIS A 338 11.79 3.53 4.64
C HIS A 338 11.95 5.05 4.86
N LYS A 339 10.85 5.81 5.06
CA LYS A 339 10.92 7.22 5.45
C LYS A 339 11.27 7.39 6.94
N VAL A 340 10.86 6.46 7.80
CA VAL A 340 11.34 6.41 9.19
C VAL A 340 12.84 6.13 9.23
N ARG A 341 13.34 5.20 8.41
CA ARG A 341 14.78 4.96 8.25
C ARG A 341 15.52 6.22 7.82
N GLN A 342 15.05 6.90 6.76
CA GLN A 342 15.65 8.14 6.26
C GLN A 342 15.69 9.26 7.31
N LEU A 343 14.64 9.41 8.12
CA LEU A 343 14.63 10.36 9.24
C LEU A 343 15.69 9.99 10.30
N ALA A 344 15.78 8.71 10.68
CA ALA A 344 16.76 8.25 11.65
C ALA A 344 18.21 8.37 11.14
N ASP A 345 18.46 8.09 9.87
CA ASP A 345 19.77 8.30 9.22
C ASP A 345 20.15 9.78 9.26
N LYS A 346 19.21 10.69 8.94
CA LYS A 346 19.44 12.14 8.97
C LYS A 346 19.74 12.66 10.38
N LEU A 347 18.98 12.21 11.37
CA LEU A 347 19.24 12.51 12.79
C LEU A 347 20.61 11.99 13.24
N THR A 348 20.94 10.73 12.90
CA THR A 348 22.22 10.11 13.24
C THR A 348 23.40 10.85 12.58
N ALA A 349 23.24 11.32 11.33
CA ALA A 349 24.23 12.12 10.63
C ALA A 349 24.48 13.50 11.30
N ASN A 350 23.46 14.07 11.95
CA ASN A 350 23.58 15.28 12.77
C ASN A 350 24.18 15.01 14.17
N GLY A 351 24.54 13.77 14.49
CA GLY A 351 25.08 13.37 15.79
C GLY A 351 24.02 13.11 16.87
N THR A 352 22.74 13.07 16.50
CA THR A 352 21.64 12.71 17.39
C THR A 352 21.63 11.20 17.65
N GLU A 353 21.52 10.79 18.91
CA GLU A 353 21.26 9.40 19.26
C GLU A 353 19.78 9.07 18.97
N VAL A 354 19.55 8.15 18.03
CA VAL A 354 18.21 7.67 17.68
C VAL A 354 17.98 6.27 18.23
N ARG A 355 16.89 6.11 18.99
CA ARG A 355 16.39 4.81 19.47
C ARG A 355 14.94 4.63 19.02
N TYR A 356 14.53 3.40 18.78
CA TYR A 356 13.13 3.06 18.45
C TYR A 356 12.48 2.41 19.66
N ALA A 357 11.37 2.97 20.13
CA ALA A 357 10.58 2.42 21.22
C ALA A 357 9.41 1.61 20.66
N ILE A 358 9.52 0.29 20.72
CA ILE A 358 8.52 -0.63 20.22
C ILE A 358 7.58 -1.02 21.36
N HIS A 359 6.29 -0.71 21.20
CA HIS A 359 5.26 -1.27 22.06
C HIS A 359 4.97 -2.72 21.60
N PRO A 360 4.90 -3.73 22.50
CA PRO A 360 4.80 -5.14 22.10
C PRO A 360 3.56 -5.51 21.25
N VAL A 361 2.55 -4.62 21.22
CA VAL A 361 1.32 -4.76 20.43
C VAL A 361 1.08 -3.64 19.42
N ALA A 362 2.11 -2.86 19.07
CA ALA A 362 2.04 -1.94 17.96
C ALA A 362 1.86 -2.69 16.62
N GLY A 363 0.78 -2.37 15.89
CA GLY A 363 0.47 -2.99 14.60
C GLY A 363 -0.65 -4.02 14.65
N ARG A 364 -0.49 -5.12 13.92
CA ARG A 364 -1.50 -6.21 13.77
C ARG A 364 -0.96 -7.62 14.04
N MET A 365 0.24 -7.73 14.60
CA MET A 365 0.81 -8.98 15.15
C MET A 365 1.93 -8.61 16.14
N PRO A 366 2.33 -9.50 17.06
CA PRO A 366 3.59 -9.34 17.78
C PRO A 366 4.74 -9.15 16.79
N GLY A 367 5.66 -8.24 17.10
CA GLY A 367 6.81 -7.98 16.24
C GLY A 367 6.52 -7.28 14.91
N HIS A 368 5.28 -6.82 14.64
CA HIS A 368 4.92 -6.21 13.35
C HIS A 368 5.81 -5.00 13.03
N MET A 369 6.06 -4.13 14.01
CA MET A 369 6.91 -2.95 13.82
C MET A 369 8.39 -3.33 13.64
N ASN A 370 8.90 -4.30 14.41
CA ASN A 370 10.26 -4.79 14.30
C ASN A 370 10.51 -5.32 12.86
N VAL A 371 9.60 -6.15 12.35
CA VAL A 371 9.70 -6.73 11.00
C VAL A 371 9.71 -5.65 9.91
N LEU A 372 8.81 -4.65 9.97
CA LEU A 372 8.78 -3.57 8.97
C LEU A 372 10.00 -2.63 9.06
N LEU A 373 10.54 -2.40 10.26
CA LEU A 373 11.75 -1.60 10.41
C LEU A 373 12.99 -2.37 9.93
N CYS A 374 13.05 -3.68 10.10
CA CYS A 374 14.10 -4.52 9.51
C CYS A 374 13.97 -4.64 7.98
N GLU A 375 12.76 -4.63 7.42
CA GLU A 375 12.54 -4.48 5.96
C GLU A 375 13.06 -3.14 5.44
N ALA A 376 13.15 -2.12 6.30
CA ALA A 376 13.77 -0.83 6.03
C ALA A 376 15.22 -0.71 6.53
N ASP A 377 15.93 -1.83 6.69
CA ASP A 377 17.34 -1.91 7.11
C ASP A 377 17.68 -1.18 8.44
N VAL A 378 16.73 -1.12 9.38
CA VAL A 378 17.00 -0.62 10.74
C VAL A 378 17.71 -1.70 11.58
N PRO A 379 18.90 -1.42 12.15
CA PRO A 379 19.60 -2.33 13.05
C PRO A 379 18.76 -2.70 14.28
N TYR A 380 18.73 -3.98 14.63
CA TYR A 380 18.01 -4.49 15.80
C TYR A 380 18.51 -3.89 17.12
N GLU A 381 19.78 -3.51 17.20
CA GLU A 381 20.38 -2.84 18.35
C GLU A 381 19.76 -1.45 18.64
N GLN A 382 19.08 -0.85 17.66
CA GLN A 382 18.32 0.40 17.83
C GLN A 382 16.84 0.15 18.21
N LEU A 383 16.36 -1.10 18.17
CA LEU A 383 14.98 -1.48 18.48
C LEU A 383 14.85 -1.92 19.94
N PHE A 384 14.27 -1.07 20.77
CA PHE A 384 14.05 -1.33 22.20
C PHE A 384 12.58 -1.64 22.47
N GLU A 385 12.34 -2.73 23.20
CA GLU A 385 11.01 -3.05 23.74
C GLU A 385 10.64 -2.08 24.88
N MET A 386 9.35 -1.78 25.02
CA MET A 386 8.77 -0.86 26.01
C MET A 386 9.40 -0.94 27.41
N ASP A 387 9.54 -2.14 27.99
CA ASP A 387 10.07 -2.32 29.36
C ASP A 387 11.54 -1.85 29.51
N ALA A 388 12.31 -1.84 28.42
CA ALA A 388 13.71 -1.42 28.40
C ALA A 388 13.90 0.09 28.17
N ILE A 389 12.95 0.74 27.47
CA ILE A 389 13.06 2.15 27.05
C ILE A 389 12.13 3.11 27.81
N ASN A 390 11.15 2.60 28.56
CA ASN A 390 10.19 3.48 29.25
C ASN A 390 10.82 4.45 30.27
N GLY A 391 11.96 4.09 30.86
CA GLY A 391 12.72 4.98 31.76
C GLY A 391 13.49 6.11 31.06
N ASP A 392 13.63 6.07 29.73
CA ASP A 392 14.42 7.02 28.95
C ASP A 392 13.60 8.19 28.42
N PHE A 393 12.26 8.08 28.33
CA PHE A 393 11.41 9.15 27.78
C PHE A 393 11.53 10.48 28.53
N ALA A 394 11.61 10.47 29.86
CA ALA A 394 11.84 11.68 30.65
C ALA A 394 13.23 12.31 30.45
N GLN A 395 14.15 11.58 29.80
CA GLN A 395 15.52 12.02 29.51
C GLN A 395 15.77 12.27 28.01
N THR A 396 14.80 11.99 27.12
CA THR A 396 14.94 12.29 25.69
C THR A 396 14.70 13.77 25.43
N ASP A 397 15.27 14.32 24.35
CA ASP A 397 15.05 15.72 24.00
C ASP A 397 13.76 15.86 23.16
N ALA A 398 13.47 14.88 22.31
CA ALA A 398 12.21 14.78 21.57
C ALA A 398 11.74 13.32 21.33
N VAL A 399 10.44 13.15 21.08
CA VAL A 399 9.83 11.87 20.63
C VAL A 399 9.13 12.06 19.29
N VAL A 400 9.32 11.14 18.34
CA VAL A 400 8.60 11.12 17.06
C VAL A 400 7.65 9.93 17.02
N VAL A 401 6.36 10.21 17.16
CA VAL A 401 5.25 9.26 17.10
C VAL A 401 4.77 9.11 15.66
N ILE A 402 4.69 7.88 15.15
CA ILE A 402 4.42 7.61 13.72
C ILE A 402 3.28 6.61 13.58
N GLY A 403 2.05 7.12 13.40
CA GLY A 403 0.87 6.28 13.18
C GLY A 403 0.47 5.46 14.41
N ALA A 404 0.72 5.96 15.61
CA ALA A 404 0.47 5.27 16.88
C ALA A 404 -0.46 6.12 17.77
N ASN A 405 -1.43 5.50 18.44
CA ASN A 405 -2.41 6.19 19.29
C ASN A 405 -2.59 5.45 20.63
N ASP A 406 -3.30 4.31 20.64
CA ASP A 406 -3.63 3.60 21.89
C ASP A 406 -2.39 3.20 22.72
N VAL A 407 -1.30 2.81 22.05
CA VAL A 407 -0.05 2.29 22.67
C VAL A 407 0.78 3.33 23.45
N MET A 408 0.37 4.61 23.40
CA MET A 408 0.94 5.69 24.20
C MET A 408 -0.13 6.54 24.89
N ASN A 409 -1.40 6.12 24.87
CA ASN A 409 -2.49 6.94 25.38
C ASN A 409 -2.42 7.00 26.92
N PRO A 410 -2.12 8.16 27.54
CA PRO A 410 -1.91 8.23 29.00
C PRO A 410 -3.18 7.95 29.81
N ALA A 411 -4.36 8.02 29.19
CA ALA A 411 -5.62 7.63 29.81
C ALA A 411 -5.59 6.17 30.31
N ALA A 412 -4.75 5.31 29.72
CA ALA A 412 -4.51 3.95 30.21
C ALA A 412 -4.10 3.90 31.70
N ARG A 413 -3.40 4.92 32.23
CA ARG A 413 -2.94 4.91 33.63
C ARG A 413 -4.00 5.33 34.65
N HIS A 414 -5.02 6.11 34.25
CA HIS A 414 -5.90 6.83 35.18
C HIS A 414 -7.40 6.83 34.82
N ALA A 415 -7.79 6.54 33.57
CA ALA A 415 -9.18 6.62 33.13
C ALA A 415 -9.93 5.30 33.42
N GLU A 416 -10.36 5.12 34.67
CA GLU A 416 -11.11 3.93 35.09
C GLU A 416 -12.36 3.69 34.23
N GLY A 417 -12.64 2.41 33.94
CA GLY A 417 -13.78 2.00 33.11
C GLY A 417 -13.56 2.10 31.58
N THR A 418 -12.44 2.68 31.12
CA THR A 418 -12.09 2.66 29.69
C THR A 418 -11.52 1.30 29.25
N PRO A 419 -11.66 0.89 27.97
CA PRO A 419 -11.08 -0.36 27.44
C PRO A 419 -9.55 -0.50 27.56
N ILE A 420 -8.83 0.60 27.79
CA ILE A 420 -7.36 0.65 27.91
C ILE A 420 -6.88 0.85 29.36
N TYR A 421 -7.78 0.94 30.35
CA TYR A 421 -7.37 1.16 31.73
C TYR A 421 -6.47 0.03 32.24
N GLY A 422 -5.34 0.38 32.84
CA GLY A 422 -4.26 -0.51 33.27
C GLY A 422 -3.36 -1.05 32.16
N MET A 423 -3.57 -0.65 30.89
CA MET A 423 -2.66 -1.02 29.80
C MET A 423 -1.28 -0.40 30.04
N PRO A 424 -0.19 -1.19 30.07
CA PRO A 424 1.15 -0.64 29.90
C PRO A 424 1.16 0.17 28.61
N VAL A 425 1.72 1.37 28.65
CA VAL A 425 1.86 2.24 27.48
C VAL A 425 3.28 2.75 27.42
N LEU A 426 3.72 3.17 26.23
CA LEU A 426 4.96 3.93 26.11
C LEU A 426 4.79 5.29 26.78
N ASN A 427 5.75 5.67 27.63
CA ASN A 427 5.75 6.91 28.41
C ASN A 427 6.06 8.17 27.58
N VAL A 428 5.45 8.28 26.40
CA VAL A 428 5.63 9.40 25.47
C VAL A 428 5.23 10.74 26.10
N ASP A 429 4.27 10.74 27.01
CA ASP A 429 3.82 11.92 27.74
C ASP A 429 4.83 12.44 28.78
N ASP A 430 5.77 11.61 29.23
CA ASP A 430 6.88 12.06 30.10
C ASP A 430 7.93 12.88 29.33
N ALA A 431 7.90 12.88 27.99
CA ALA A 431 8.89 13.58 27.17
C ALA A 431 8.64 15.10 27.12
N PRO A 432 9.72 15.92 26.99
CA PRO A 432 9.60 17.38 26.90
C PRO A 432 8.86 17.85 25.64
N GLU A 433 9.23 17.30 24.48
CA GLU A 433 8.70 17.65 23.16
C GLU A 433 8.25 16.37 22.43
N VAL A 434 7.00 16.32 21.97
CA VAL A 434 6.40 15.16 21.29
C VAL A 434 5.85 15.55 19.93
N ILE A 435 6.27 14.86 18.88
CA ILE A 435 5.84 15.12 17.49
C ILE A 435 4.99 13.94 17.04
N ILE A 436 3.75 14.18 16.62
CA ILE A 436 2.75 13.14 16.34
C ILE A 436 2.33 13.18 14.87
N CYS A 437 2.82 12.20 14.09
CA CYS A 437 2.49 11.95 12.68
C CYS A 437 1.34 10.94 12.57
N ASN A 438 0.10 11.40 12.77
CA ASN A 438 -1.11 10.56 12.74
C ASN A 438 -2.14 11.11 11.75
N PHE A 439 -2.96 10.26 11.13
CA PHE A 439 -3.88 10.69 10.06
C PHE A 439 -4.93 11.71 10.51
N ASP A 440 -5.50 11.52 11.70
CA ASP A 440 -6.43 12.45 12.31
C ASP A 440 -6.36 12.34 13.85
N LEU A 441 -7.16 13.17 14.53
CA LEU A 441 -7.28 13.19 15.99
C LEU A 441 -8.29 12.18 16.53
N LYS A 442 -8.87 11.31 15.69
CA LYS A 442 -9.88 10.36 16.18
C LYS A 442 -9.23 9.35 17.13
N PRO A 443 -10.02 8.78 18.06
CA PRO A 443 -9.61 7.63 18.84
C PRO A 443 -8.94 6.53 18.01
N GLY A 444 -8.01 5.82 18.62
CA GLY A 444 -7.41 4.63 18.04
C GLY A 444 -8.39 3.47 17.96
N TYR A 445 -7.86 2.26 17.87
CA TYR A 445 -8.71 1.07 17.83
C TYR A 445 -9.57 0.92 19.09
N ALA A 446 -9.08 1.36 20.25
CA ALA A 446 -9.80 1.25 21.51
C ALA A 446 -11.03 2.16 21.63
N GLY A 447 -11.20 3.16 20.75
CA GLY A 447 -12.33 4.11 20.83
C GLY A 447 -12.26 5.08 22.00
N VAL A 448 -11.07 5.28 22.60
CA VAL A 448 -10.82 6.23 23.69
C VAL A 448 -10.03 7.42 23.15
N ASP A 449 -10.47 8.64 23.48
CA ASP A 449 -9.73 9.87 23.15
C ASP A 449 -8.35 9.87 23.81
N ASN A 450 -7.38 10.55 23.18
CA ASN A 450 -6.00 10.58 23.66
C ASN A 450 -5.65 11.95 24.26
N PRO A 451 -5.43 12.08 25.59
CA PRO A 451 -5.06 13.34 26.23
C PRO A 451 -3.77 13.99 25.69
N LEU A 452 -2.87 13.23 25.04
CA LEU A 452 -1.69 13.82 24.38
C LEU A 452 -2.08 14.82 23.29
N TYR A 453 -3.23 14.65 22.62
CA TYR A 453 -3.67 15.54 21.54
C TYR A 453 -4.18 16.90 22.04
N THR A 454 -4.51 17.03 23.33
CA THR A 454 -5.02 18.26 23.94
C THR A 454 -4.02 18.92 24.91
N ARG A 455 -2.81 18.36 25.04
CA ARG A 455 -1.71 18.95 25.81
C ARG A 455 -1.27 20.27 25.15
N SER A 456 -1.34 21.35 25.92
CA SER A 456 -1.18 22.73 25.42
C SER A 456 0.26 23.17 25.14
N THR A 457 1.27 22.38 25.53
CA THR A 457 2.70 22.71 25.38
C THR A 457 3.53 21.46 25.09
N GLY A 458 4.54 21.60 24.22
CA GLY A 458 5.47 20.53 23.87
C GLY A 458 4.85 19.37 23.08
N VAL A 459 3.78 19.64 22.31
CA VAL A 459 3.20 18.66 21.37
C VAL A 459 3.00 19.31 20.00
N PHE A 460 3.54 18.68 18.96
CA PHE A 460 3.42 19.09 17.56
C PHE A 460 2.61 18.06 16.79
N LEU A 461 1.40 18.44 16.37
CA LEU A 461 0.50 17.56 15.63
C LEU A 461 0.77 17.72 14.12
N LYS A 462 1.23 16.65 13.47
CA LYS A 462 1.36 16.54 12.02
C LYS A 462 0.27 15.59 11.52
N LEU A 463 -0.84 16.17 11.08
CA LEU A 463 -2.01 15.43 10.64
C LEU A 463 -1.94 15.11 9.14
N GLY A 464 -2.18 13.85 8.79
CA GLY A 464 -2.18 13.39 7.39
C GLY A 464 -1.50 12.04 7.22
N ASP A 465 -1.11 11.71 5.99
CA ASP A 465 -0.37 10.47 5.74
C ASP A 465 1.00 10.51 6.43
N ALA A 466 1.33 9.47 7.21
CA ALA A 466 2.54 9.47 8.03
C ALA A 466 3.83 9.53 7.19
N LYS A 467 3.81 9.09 5.93
CA LYS A 467 4.95 9.16 5.00
C LYS A 467 5.22 10.61 4.55
N GLU A 468 4.15 11.40 4.39
CA GLU A 468 4.19 12.83 4.06
C GLU A 468 4.66 13.62 5.29
N SER A 469 4.02 13.42 6.45
CA SER A 469 4.42 14.06 7.72
C SER A 469 5.92 13.91 8.03
N LEU A 470 6.50 12.74 7.79
CA LEU A 470 7.93 12.50 7.96
C LEU A 470 8.81 13.23 6.92
N ALA A 471 8.32 13.37 5.69
CA ALA A 471 9.02 14.12 4.64
C ALA A 471 9.05 15.62 4.95
N GLU A 472 7.97 16.18 5.49
CA GLU A 472 7.93 17.59 5.91
C GLU A 472 8.77 17.83 7.15
N ILE A 473 8.72 16.95 8.15
CA ILE A 473 9.58 17.05 9.33
C ILE A 473 11.05 17.06 8.91
N MET A 474 11.45 16.17 8.00
CA MET A 474 12.80 16.17 7.44
C MET A 474 13.16 17.47 6.71
N LYS A 475 12.18 18.17 6.10
CA LYS A 475 12.37 19.49 5.45
C LYS A 475 12.42 20.64 6.46
N GLU A 476 11.60 20.60 7.52
CA GLU A 476 11.64 21.55 8.64
C GLU A 476 12.93 21.43 9.46
N MET A 477 13.57 20.26 9.47
CA MET A 477 14.92 20.07 10.01
C MET A 477 16.01 20.78 9.19
N ASP A 478 15.69 21.30 8.00
CA ASP A 478 16.61 22.09 7.17
C ASP A 478 16.32 23.61 7.25
N ALA A 479 15.05 24.03 7.24
CA ALA A 479 14.65 25.45 7.14
C ALA A 479 14.85 26.29 8.44
N THR A 480 15.47 27.46 8.34
CA THR A 480 15.62 28.44 9.45
C THR A 480 14.59 29.59 9.30
N GLY A 481 13.46 29.50 10.03
CA GLY A 481 12.17 30.13 9.67
C GLY A 481 11.82 31.53 10.23
N ASN A 482 10.69 32.09 9.74
CA ASN A 482 10.10 33.45 9.99
C ASN A 482 8.69 33.78 9.20
N SER A 483 7.71 34.68 9.61
CA SER A 483 6.19 34.89 9.40
C SER A 483 5.48 36.25 8.94
N ALA A 484 4.44 36.18 8.05
CA ALA A 484 3.20 37.03 7.86
C ALA A 484 3.05 38.51 7.26
N ALA A 485 2.11 38.65 6.28
CA ALA A 485 0.99 39.64 5.97
C ALA A 485 1.15 41.22 5.89
N PRO A 486 0.16 42.10 5.42
CA PRO A 486 -1.19 42.00 4.78
C PRO A 486 -1.48 42.93 3.50
N ALA A 487 -2.73 43.41 3.23
CA ALA A 487 -3.37 43.56 1.86
C ALA A 487 -4.15 44.87 1.39
N ALA A 488 -4.64 44.87 0.11
CA ALA A 488 -5.76 45.64 -0.56
C ALA A 488 -5.52 47.03 -1.27
N PRO A 489 -6.38 47.61 -2.18
CA PRO A 489 -7.47 47.11 -3.10
C PRO A 489 -7.42 47.62 -4.61
N ALA A 490 -8.43 47.28 -5.43
CA ALA A 490 -8.41 47.09 -6.92
C ALA A 490 -8.69 48.25 -7.93
N LYS A 491 -8.52 47.97 -9.25
CA LYS A 491 -9.01 48.72 -10.43
C LYS A 491 -9.24 47.83 -11.68
N ALA A 492 -10.32 48.13 -12.44
CA ALA A 492 -10.69 47.73 -13.82
C ALA A 492 -10.12 46.40 -14.40
N GLU A 493 -11.01 45.41 -14.58
CA GLU A 493 -10.67 44.03 -14.94
C GLU A 493 -10.10 43.83 -16.36
N LYS A 494 -8.83 43.44 -16.41
CA LYS A 494 -8.32 42.51 -17.44
C LYS A 494 -8.82 41.10 -17.09
N THR A 495 -9.01 40.20 -18.07
CA THR A 495 -9.24 38.78 -17.80
C THR A 495 -7.96 37.97 -17.95
N ALA A 496 -7.87 36.81 -17.27
CA ALA A 496 -6.70 35.93 -17.33
C ALA A 496 -6.35 35.52 -18.77
N GLY A 497 -7.35 35.14 -19.59
CA GLY A 497 -7.10 34.81 -21.00
C GLY A 497 -6.70 36.01 -21.88
N SER A 498 -7.16 37.23 -21.57
CA SER A 498 -6.77 38.42 -22.34
C SER A 498 -5.29 38.79 -22.11
N ILE A 499 -4.80 38.65 -20.87
CA ILE A 499 -3.39 38.87 -20.52
C ILE A 499 -2.49 37.86 -21.23
N LEU A 500 -2.84 36.57 -21.18
CA LEU A 500 -2.04 35.50 -21.76
C LEU A 500 -2.00 35.50 -23.29
N ARG A 501 -3.06 35.99 -23.95
CA ARG A 501 -3.05 36.15 -25.41
C ARG A 501 -2.08 37.25 -25.87
N ASP A 502 -1.98 38.33 -25.11
CA ASP A 502 -1.21 39.52 -25.51
C ASP A 502 0.26 39.47 -24.98
N ALA A 503 0.60 38.46 -24.17
CA ALA A 503 1.93 38.23 -23.59
C ALA A 503 2.94 37.61 -24.59
N LYS A 504 4.19 38.06 -24.52
CA LYS A 504 5.32 37.54 -25.34
C LYS A 504 6.27 36.65 -24.54
N ARG A 505 6.32 36.79 -23.23
CA ARG A 505 7.03 35.91 -22.30
C ARG A 505 6.08 35.49 -21.18
N VAL A 506 5.97 34.19 -20.95
CA VAL A 506 5.15 33.60 -19.87
C VAL A 506 5.94 32.55 -19.11
N ILE A 507 5.89 32.62 -17.78
CA ILE A 507 6.45 31.59 -16.90
C ILE A 507 5.31 30.77 -16.29
N ILE A 508 5.38 29.45 -16.38
CA ILE A 508 4.42 28.52 -15.79
C ILE A 508 5.02 27.93 -14.50
N VAL A 509 4.27 28.00 -13.40
CA VAL A 509 4.66 27.51 -12.07
C VAL A 509 3.75 26.35 -11.66
N PRO A 510 4.13 25.09 -11.93
CA PRO A 510 3.38 23.93 -11.49
C PRO A 510 3.52 23.70 -9.97
N GLY A 511 2.46 23.23 -9.34
CA GLY A 511 2.45 22.87 -7.92
C GLY A 511 1.60 21.64 -7.62
N TYR A 512 1.50 21.27 -6.34
CA TYR A 512 0.86 20.02 -5.97
C TYR A 512 -0.64 19.94 -6.33
N GLY A 513 -1.35 21.06 -6.41
CA GLY A 513 -2.74 21.10 -6.90
C GLY A 513 -2.88 20.68 -8.38
N MET A 514 -1.86 20.92 -9.22
CA MET A 514 -1.83 20.38 -10.59
C MET A 514 -1.84 18.84 -10.58
N ALA A 515 -1.08 18.23 -9.66
CA ALA A 515 -1.01 16.79 -9.49
C ALA A 515 -2.31 16.20 -8.92
N LEU A 516 -2.97 16.90 -7.99
CA LEU A 516 -4.27 16.49 -7.46
C LEU A 516 -5.36 16.50 -8.54
N ALA A 517 -5.39 17.55 -9.38
CA ALA A 517 -6.34 17.70 -10.47
C ALA A 517 -6.03 16.84 -11.71
N GLN A 518 -4.87 16.16 -11.74
CA GLN A 518 -4.35 15.46 -12.94
C GLN A 518 -4.36 16.38 -14.18
N ALA A 519 -3.86 17.61 -13.97
CA ALA A 519 -3.95 18.72 -14.90
C ALA A 519 -2.69 18.90 -15.78
N GLN A 520 -1.67 18.04 -15.64
CA GLN A 520 -0.38 18.18 -16.33
C GLN A 520 -0.52 18.31 -17.86
N HIS A 521 -1.45 17.58 -18.49
CA HIS A 521 -1.71 17.68 -19.92
C HIS A 521 -2.39 19.01 -20.31
N GLN A 522 -3.23 19.58 -19.44
CA GLN A 522 -3.82 20.91 -19.65
C GLN A 522 -2.77 22.01 -19.50
N VAL A 523 -1.78 21.81 -18.63
CA VAL A 523 -0.61 22.70 -18.54
C VAL A 523 0.19 22.68 -19.84
N ARG A 524 0.44 21.49 -20.40
CA ARG A 524 1.08 21.35 -21.72
C ARG A 524 0.26 22.03 -22.83
N GLN A 525 -1.06 21.80 -22.88
CA GLN A 525 -1.96 22.42 -23.86
C GLN A 525 -1.94 23.96 -23.79
N LEU A 526 -1.93 24.53 -22.58
CA LEU A 526 -1.81 25.99 -22.41
C LEU A 526 -0.47 26.50 -22.94
N ALA A 527 0.64 25.81 -22.64
CA ALA A 527 1.97 26.17 -23.13
C ALA A 527 2.09 26.05 -24.66
N ASP A 528 1.56 24.99 -25.26
CA ASP A 528 1.52 24.83 -26.71
C ASP A 528 0.70 25.94 -27.38
N LYS A 529 -0.43 26.32 -26.78
CA LYS A 529 -1.26 27.43 -27.27
C LYS A 529 -0.54 28.77 -27.21
N LEU A 530 0.15 29.06 -26.10
CA LEU A 530 1.00 30.24 -25.95
C LEU A 530 2.14 30.24 -26.98
N ALA A 531 2.87 29.14 -27.12
CA ALA A 531 3.94 28.99 -28.10
C ALA A 531 3.44 29.18 -29.54
N SER A 532 2.23 28.70 -29.87
CA SER A 532 1.60 28.89 -31.19
C SER A 532 1.27 30.36 -31.50
N ASN A 533 1.06 31.19 -30.48
CA ASN A 533 0.90 32.64 -30.61
C ASN A 533 2.25 33.40 -30.67
N GLY A 534 3.38 32.69 -30.64
CA GLY A 534 4.72 33.29 -30.61
C GLY A 534 5.19 33.73 -29.22
N THR A 535 4.51 33.31 -28.16
CA THR A 535 4.92 33.56 -26.77
C THR A 535 6.05 32.60 -26.38
N GLU A 536 7.14 33.12 -25.81
CA GLU A 536 8.17 32.31 -25.16
C GLU A 536 7.61 31.77 -23.83
N VAL A 537 7.57 30.44 -23.68
CA VAL A 537 7.09 29.77 -22.47
C VAL A 537 8.23 29.07 -21.76
N ARG A 538 8.40 29.34 -20.47
CA ARG A 538 9.34 28.63 -19.58
C ARG A 538 8.58 28.06 -18.39
N TYR A 539 9.01 26.91 -17.87
CA TYR A 539 8.47 26.33 -16.66
C TYR A 539 9.44 26.58 -15.51
N ALA A 540 8.97 27.27 -14.48
CA ALA A 540 9.73 27.51 -13.28
C ALA A 540 9.41 26.43 -12.26
N ILE A 541 10.35 25.51 -12.09
CA ILE A 541 10.22 24.38 -11.19
C ILE A 541 10.90 24.71 -9.87
N HIS A 542 10.14 24.59 -8.79
CA HIS A 542 10.74 24.58 -7.46
C HIS A 542 11.07 23.13 -7.09
N PRO A 543 12.30 22.84 -6.61
CA PRO A 543 12.72 21.49 -6.23
C PRO A 543 11.91 20.81 -5.10
N VAL A 544 10.93 21.50 -4.49
CA VAL A 544 10.05 20.95 -3.44
C VAL A 544 8.56 21.04 -3.81
N ALA A 545 8.23 21.38 -5.06
CA ALA A 545 6.85 21.38 -5.54
C ALA A 545 6.34 19.94 -5.70
N GLY A 546 5.32 19.58 -4.93
CA GLY A 546 4.74 18.23 -4.91
C GLY A 546 5.09 17.42 -3.66
N ARG A 547 4.84 16.10 -3.71
CA ARG A 547 5.08 15.17 -2.58
C ARG A 547 6.48 14.54 -2.55
N MET A 548 7.32 14.87 -3.53
CA MET A 548 8.72 14.48 -3.59
C MET A 548 9.51 15.50 -4.44
N PRO A 549 10.82 15.69 -4.20
CA PRO A 549 11.67 16.43 -5.13
C PRO A 549 11.59 15.83 -6.54
N GLY A 550 11.60 16.68 -7.55
CA GLY A 550 11.43 16.26 -8.95
C GLY A 550 9.98 15.92 -9.35
N HIS A 551 8.99 15.99 -8.45
CA HIS A 551 7.61 15.55 -8.76
C HIS A 551 6.97 16.35 -9.90
N MET A 552 7.17 17.67 -9.96
CA MET A 552 6.66 18.47 -11.08
C MET A 552 7.40 18.16 -12.37
N ASN A 553 8.71 17.91 -12.33
CA ASN A 553 9.49 17.48 -13.49
C ASN A 553 8.93 16.16 -14.03
N VAL A 554 8.69 15.17 -13.17
CA VAL A 554 8.09 13.88 -13.55
C VAL A 554 6.70 14.05 -14.17
N LEU A 555 5.80 14.84 -13.57
CA LEU A 555 4.45 15.04 -14.11
C LEU A 555 4.41 15.88 -15.39
N LEU A 556 5.28 16.88 -15.51
CA LEU A 556 5.39 17.65 -16.75
C LEU A 556 6.05 16.83 -17.85
N CYS A 557 7.00 15.95 -17.55
CA CYS A 557 7.53 15.00 -18.51
C CYS A 557 6.54 13.87 -18.85
N GLU A 558 5.61 13.50 -17.96
CA GLU A 558 4.45 12.65 -18.30
C GLU A 558 3.44 13.38 -19.21
N ALA A 559 3.38 14.72 -19.14
CA ALA A 559 2.73 15.57 -20.12
C ALA A 559 3.69 16.02 -21.26
N ASP A 560 4.79 15.29 -21.42
CA ASP A 560 5.73 15.43 -22.53
C ASP A 560 6.26 16.88 -22.68
N VAL A 561 6.60 17.54 -21.57
CA VAL A 561 7.31 18.83 -21.54
C VAL A 561 8.83 18.59 -21.61
N PRO A 562 9.57 19.21 -22.56
CA PRO A 562 11.01 19.08 -22.64
C PRO A 562 11.73 19.60 -21.39
N TYR A 563 12.71 18.84 -20.89
CA TYR A 563 13.55 19.26 -19.76
C TYR A 563 14.26 20.60 -19.99
N GLU A 564 14.58 20.97 -21.24
CA GLU A 564 15.16 22.28 -21.59
C GLU A 564 14.23 23.46 -21.30
N GLN A 565 12.92 23.22 -21.18
CA GLN A 565 11.93 24.21 -20.79
C GLN A 565 11.67 24.18 -19.27
N LEU A 566 12.17 23.17 -18.55
CA LEU A 566 12.06 23.02 -17.10
C LEU A 566 13.27 23.65 -16.40
N PHE A 567 13.11 24.89 -15.97
CA PHE A 567 14.17 25.60 -15.24
C PHE A 567 13.95 25.45 -13.74
N GLU A 568 14.96 24.89 -13.06
CA GLU A 568 15.01 24.93 -11.61
C GLU A 568 15.11 26.37 -11.11
N MET A 569 14.50 26.63 -9.96
CA MET A 569 14.38 27.94 -9.29
C MET A 569 15.63 28.83 -9.36
N ASP A 570 16.83 28.32 -9.09
CA ASP A 570 18.07 29.11 -9.10
C ASP A 570 18.43 29.66 -10.50
N ALA A 571 17.98 29.00 -11.57
CA ALA A 571 18.24 29.41 -12.95
C ALA A 571 17.19 30.40 -13.49
N ILE A 572 15.97 30.39 -12.96
CA ILE A 572 14.83 31.19 -13.48
C ILE A 572 14.37 32.32 -12.55
N ASN A 573 14.83 32.36 -11.29
CA ASN A 573 14.38 33.39 -10.34
C ASN A 573 14.69 34.83 -10.75
N GLY A 574 15.69 35.05 -11.62
CA GLY A 574 16.00 36.36 -12.21
C GLY A 574 15.09 36.79 -13.37
N ASP A 575 14.30 35.87 -13.93
CA ASP A 575 13.47 36.11 -15.12
C ASP A 575 12.06 36.59 -14.78
N PHE A 576 11.56 36.36 -13.55
CA PHE A 576 10.19 36.71 -13.16
C PHE A 576 9.88 38.21 -13.29
N ALA A 577 10.84 39.09 -12.95
CA ALA A 577 10.71 40.53 -13.12
C ALA A 577 10.69 40.98 -14.61
N GLN A 578 11.01 40.07 -15.54
CA GLN A 578 11.08 40.34 -16.97
C GLN A 578 9.97 39.64 -17.78
N THR A 579 9.21 38.70 -17.19
CA THR A 579 8.08 38.05 -17.87
C THR A 579 6.90 39.00 -18.02
N ASP A 580 6.05 38.79 -19.03
CA ASP A 580 4.83 39.59 -19.20
C ASP A 580 3.69 39.06 -18.30
N ALA A 581 3.66 37.74 -18.08
CA ALA A 581 2.76 37.10 -17.13
C ALA A 581 3.33 35.81 -16.49
N VAL A 582 2.77 35.40 -15.36
CA VAL A 582 3.02 34.09 -14.70
C VAL A 582 1.71 33.32 -14.56
N VAL A 583 1.72 32.01 -14.80
CA VAL A 583 0.60 31.12 -14.53
C VAL A 583 0.97 30.11 -13.44
N VAL A 584 0.42 30.28 -12.24
CA VAL A 584 0.58 29.39 -11.09
C VAL A 584 -0.53 28.35 -11.10
N ILE A 585 -0.18 27.07 -10.99
CA ILE A 585 -1.11 25.95 -11.18
C ILE A 585 -1.00 25.00 -9.99
N GLY A 586 -1.88 25.18 -9.00
CA GLY A 586 -1.88 24.39 -7.77
C GLY A 586 -0.65 24.61 -6.88
N ALA A 587 0.07 25.72 -7.04
CA ALA A 587 1.26 26.04 -6.25
C ALA A 587 0.93 27.10 -5.19
N ASN A 588 1.27 26.82 -3.93
CA ASN A 588 1.14 27.76 -2.81
C ASN A 588 2.51 28.01 -2.18
N ASP A 589 2.95 27.24 -1.18
CA ASP A 589 4.15 27.57 -0.38
C ASP A 589 5.42 27.85 -1.20
N VAL A 590 5.60 27.16 -2.34
CA VAL A 590 6.74 27.29 -3.27
C VAL A 590 6.86 28.64 -3.97
N MET A 591 5.83 29.49 -3.94
CA MET A 591 5.86 30.83 -4.53
C MET A 591 5.51 31.92 -3.51
N ASN A 592 5.45 31.58 -2.22
CA ASN A 592 4.85 32.44 -1.20
C ASN A 592 5.89 33.47 -0.69
N PRO A 593 5.74 34.77 -0.99
CA PRO A 593 6.76 35.77 -0.68
C PRO A 593 6.91 36.08 0.82
N ALA A 594 5.98 35.62 1.67
CA ALA A 594 6.20 35.64 3.12
C ALA A 594 7.48 34.87 3.52
N ALA A 595 7.99 33.97 2.66
CA ALA A 595 9.28 33.30 2.79
C ALA A 595 10.52 34.23 2.82
N ARG A 596 10.43 35.51 2.44
CA ARG A 596 11.61 36.39 2.38
C ARG A 596 11.77 37.35 3.56
N HIS A 597 10.67 37.80 4.16
CA HIS A 597 10.67 39.03 4.98
C HIS A 597 9.97 38.91 6.30
N ALA A 598 8.89 38.15 6.30
CA ALA A 598 7.94 38.16 7.37
C ALA A 598 8.53 37.25 8.48
N GLU A 599 8.44 37.55 9.80
CA GLU A 599 9.22 36.95 10.93
C GLU A 599 8.44 36.14 12.06
N GLY A 600 8.72 34.81 12.23
CA GLY A 600 7.99 33.69 12.92
C GLY A 600 7.44 32.35 12.24
N THR A 601 7.61 31.92 10.96
CA THR A 601 6.85 30.84 10.22
C THR A 601 7.69 29.81 9.42
N PRO A 602 7.11 28.63 9.06
CA PRO A 602 7.83 27.53 8.40
C PRO A 602 8.41 27.77 6.99
N ILE A 603 8.02 28.82 6.26
CA ILE A 603 8.55 29.09 4.91
C ILE A 603 9.66 30.12 4.84
N TYR A 604 9.95 30.93 5.86
CA TYR A 604 11.03 31.91 5.67
C TYR A 604 12.40 31.29 5.67
N GLY A 605 13.28 31.93 4.89
CA GLY A 605 14.58 31.38 4.54
C GLY A 605 14.46 30.21 3.55
N MET A 606 13.25 29.70 3.26
CA MET A 606 13.03 28.84 2.11
C MET A 606 13.21 29.70 0.86
N PRO A 607 14.16 29.37 -0.02
CA PRO A 607 14.17 29.93 -1.37
C PRO A 607 12.81 29.62 -1.99
N VAL A 608 12.13 30.63 -2.54
CA VAL A 608 10.85 30.48 -3.25
C VAL A 608 11.01 30.95 -4.69
N LEU A 609 10.10 30.53 -5.55
CA LEU A 609 9.97 31.11 -6.89
C LEU A 609 9.53 32.57 -6.77
N ASN A 610 10.22 33.47 -7.47
CA ASN A 610 10.01 34.92 -7.41
C ASN A 610 8.75 35.40 -8.18
N VAL A 611 7.64 34.68 -8.05
CA VAL A 611 6.36 34.94 -8.72
C VAL A 611 5.81 36.34 -8.40
N ASP A 612 6.10 36.86 -7.21
CA ASP A 612 5.67 38.19 -6.79
C ASP A 612 6.43 39.35 -7.46
N ASP A 613 7.61 39.10 -8.03
CA ASP A 613 8.32 40.11 -8.84
C ASP A 613 7.66 40.31 -10.22
N ALA A 614 6.76 39.41 -10.65
CA ALA A 614 6.10 39.49 -11.94
C ALA A 614 5.00 40.58 -11.99
N PRO A 615 4.78 41.21 -13.15
CA PRO A 615 3.78 42.28 -13.30
C PRO A 615 2.34 41.76 -13.23
N GLU A 616 2.05 40.63 -13.87
CA GLU A 616 0.73 39.98 -13.92
C GLU A 616 0.85 38.49 -13.52
N VAL A 617 0.06 38.04 -12.54
CA VAL A 617 0.09 36.66 -12.01
C VAL A 617 -1.31 36.06 -12.06
N ILE A 618 -1.46 34.91 -12.71
CA ILE A 618 -2.72 34.16 -12.80
C ILE A 618 -2.57 32.91 -11.94
N ILE A 619 -3.47 32.69 -10.99
CA ILE A 619 -3.37 31.63 -9.98
C ILE A 619 -4.58 30.69 -10.09
N CYS A 620 -4.32 29.44 -10.45
CA CYS A 620 -5.28 28.36 -10.59
C CYS A 620 -5.16 27.39 -9.41
N ASN A 621 -5.72 27.77 -8.25
CA ASN A 621 -5.62 27.03 -6.99
C ASN A 621 -7.01 26.73 -6.41
N PHE A 622 -7.15 25.64 -5.67
CA PHE A 622 -8.47 25.15 -5.23
C PHE A 622 -9.24 26.13 -4.33
N ASP A 623 -8.55 26.74 -3.37
CA ASP A 623 -9.09 27.82 -2.55
C ASP A 623 -7.97 28.78 -2.09
N LEU A 624 -8.33 29.78 -1.29
CA LEU A 624 -7.42 30.81 -0.76
C LEU A 624 -6.76 30.43 0.56
N LYS A 625 -6.96 29.20 1.07
CA LYS A 625 -6.36 28.80 2.34
C LYS A 625 -4.83 28.74 2.22
N PRO A 626 -4.11 28.82 3.34
CA PRO A 626 -2.70 28.50 3.39
C PRO A 626 -2.34 27.19 2.68
N GLY A 627 -1.11 27.13 2.17
CA GLY A 627 -0.56 25.91 1.61
C GLY A 627 -0.22 24.90 2.69
N TYR A 628 0.62 23.94 2.34
CA TYR A 628 1.09 22.93 3.25
C TYR A 628 1.78 23.52 4.49
N ALA A 629 2.44 24.67 4.34
CA ALA A 629 3.15 25.31 5.43
C ALA A 629 2.25 26.05 6.43
N GLY A 630 0.93 26.13 6.20
CA GLY A 630 0.00 26.83 7.10
C GLY A 630 0.15 28.36 7.12
N VAL A 631 0.94 28.94 6.22
CA VAL A 631 1.16 30.39 6.10
C VAL A 631 0.26 30.98 5.03
N ASP A 632 -0.49 32.03 5.38
CA ASP A 632 -1.25 32.82 4.42
C ASP A 632 -0.32 33.36 3.32
N ASN A 633 -0.78 33.31 2.07
CA ASN A 633 0.00 33.77 0.93
C ASN A 633 -0.33 35.24 0.61
N PRO A 634 0.61 36.19 0.78
CA PRO A 634 0.36 37.60 0.49
C PRO A 634 -0.09 37.85 -0.96
N LEU A 635 0.34 37.01 -1.93
CA LEU A 635 -0.06 37.14 -3.33
C LEU A 635 -1.57 37.02 -3.55
N TYR A 636 -2.27 36.21 -2.76
CA TYR A 636 -3.74 36.10 -2.86
C TYR A 636 -4.48 37.38 -2.46
N THR A 637 -3.75 38.31 -1.84
CA THR A 637 -4.30 39.55 -1.26
C THR A 637 -3.70 40.81 -1.90
N ARG A 638 -2.77 40.63 -2.87
CA ARG A 638 -2.20 41.69 -3.69
C ARG A 638 -3.28 42.31 -4.57
N SER A 639 -3.36 43.64 -4.54
CA SER A 639 -4.48 44.42 -5.05
C SER A 639 -4.47 44.68 -6.55
N THR A 640 -3.33 44.51 -7.21
CA THR A 640 -3.14 44.76 -8.64
C THR A 640 -2.23 43.70 -9.26
N GLY A 641 -2.56 43.26 -10.47
CA GLY A 641 -1.77 42.28 -11.22
C GLY A 641 -1.85 40.85 -10.68
N VAL A 642 -2.93 40.47 -9.98
CA VAL A 642 -3.20 39.08 -9.60
C VAL A 642 -4.63 38.69 -9.97
N PHE A 643 -4.80 37.53 -10.62
CA PHE A 643 -6.07 36.98 -11.08
C PHE A 643 -6.27 35.59 -10.49
N LEU A 644 -7.30 35.44 -9.67
CA LEU A 644 -7.59 34.21 -8.94
C LEU A 644 -8.66 33.41 -9.70
N LYS A 645 -8.30 32.23 -10.19
CA LYS A 645 -9.23 31.20 -10.68
C LYS A 645 -9.29 30.09 -9.65
N LEU A 646 -10.38 30.08 -8.87
CA LEU A 646 -10.55 29.16 -7.75
C LEU A 646 -11.39 27.95 -8.12
N GLY A 647 -10.95 26.77 -7.67
CA GLY A 647 -11.58 25.49 -7.97
C GLY A 647 -10.59 24.48 -8.54
N ASP A 648 -11.08 23.49 -9.27
CA ASP A 648 -10.18 22.50 -9.86
C ASP A 648 -9.22 23.15 -10.88
N ALA A 649 -7.94 22.81 -10.81
CA ALA A 649 -6.91 23.42 -11.65
C ALA A 649 -7.08 23.05 -13.13
N LYS A 650 -7.61 21.86 -13.43
CA LYS A 650 -7.89 21.38 -14.80
C LYS A 650 -9.01 22.18 -15.44
N GLU A 651 -10.08 22.44 -14.69
CA GLU A 651 -11.21 23.27 -15.11
C GLU A 651 -10.78 24.73 -15.30
N SER A 652 -10.00 25.27 -14.34
CA SER A 652 -9.47 26.64 -14.39
C SER A 652 -8.62 26.91 -15.65
N LEU A 653 -7.76 25.95 -16.03
CA LEU A 653 -6.95 26.04 -17.25
C LEU A 653 -7.80 25.96 -18.53
N ALA A 654 -8.85 25.13 -18.54
CA ALA A 654 -9.78 25.04 -19.67
C ALA A 654 -10.57 26.35 -19.87
N GLU A 655 -10.99 27.01 -18.79
CA GLU A 655 -11.60 28.35 -18.87
C GLU A 655 -10.64 29.39 -19.44
N ILE A 656 -9.39 29.44 -18.94
CA ILE A 656 -8.38 30.39 -19.40
C ILE A 656 -8.10 30.20 -20.90
N MET A 657 -7.92 28.96 -21.36
CA MET A 657 -7.73 28.68 -22.78
C MET A 657 -8.91 29.12 -23.64
N LYS A 658 -10.15 29.02 -23.13
CA LYS A 658 -11.37 29.50 -23.79
C LYS A 658 -11.48 31.03 -23.79
N GLU A 659 -11.03 31.71 -22.73
CA GLU A 659 -10.94 33.17 -22.67
C GLU A 659 -9.92 33.73 -23.68
N MET A 660 -8.83 33.01 -23.95
CA MET A 660 -7.86 33.41 -24.98
C MET A 660 -8.48 33.45 -26.39
N ASP A 661 -9.34 32.47 -26.71
CA ASP A 661 -10.04 32.37 -28.02
C ASP A 661 -11.11 33.45 -28.22
N ALA A 662 -11.61 34.03 -27.12
CA ALA A 662 -12.63 35.07 -27.15
C ALA A 662 -12.06 36.41 -27.64
N THR A 663 -11.78 36.51 -28.95
CA THR A 663 -11.90 37.70 -29.84
C THR A 663 -11.39 37.44 -31.28
N SER A 664 -10.95 36.23 -31.65
CA SER A 664 -10.40 35.96 -32.99
C SER A 664 -11.47 35.95 -34.10
N ASN A 665 -11.93 37.13 -34.50
CA ASN A 665 -12.95 37.31 -35.52
C ASN A 665 -12.45 38.28 -36.62
N SER A 666 -11.53 37.81 -37.48
CA SER A 666 -11.21 38.40 -38.81
C SER A 666 -10.02 37.73 -39.52
N ALA A 667 -10.25 36.71 -40.35
CA ALA A 667 -9.51 36.46 -41.61
C ALA A 667 -10.22 35.42 -42.51
N ALA A 668 -10.22 35.66 -43.82
CA ALA A 668 -11.02 35.03 -44.88
C ALA A 668 -10.67 33.54 -45.22
N PRO A 669 -11.54 32.81 -45.97
CA PRO A 669 -11.43 31.36 -46.14
C PRO A 669 -10.50 30.90 -47.27
N ALA A 670 -9.95 29.68 -47.14
CA ALA A 670 -9.28 28.94 -48.21
C ALA A 670 -10.19 27.85 -48.80
N ALA A 671 -10.05 27.58 -50.10
CA ALA A 671 -10.93 26.72 -50.91
C ALA A 671 -10.52 25.22 -50.86
N PRO A 672 -11.31 24.27 -51.43
CA PRO A 672 -11.32 22.88 -50.98
C PRO A 672 -10.20 21.99 -51.56
N ALA A 673 -9.82 20.97 -50.79
CA ALA A 673 -8.94 19.88 -51.20
C ALA A 673 -9.68 18.52 -51.22
N LYS A 674 -9.06 17.52 -51.86
CA LYS A 674 -9.69 16.26 -52.31
C LYS A 674 -9.97 15.28 -51.16
N ALA A 675 -10.86 14.32 -51.41
CA ALA A 675 -11.17 13.21 -50.51
C ALA A 675 -9.89 12.49 -50.04
N GLU A 676 -9.69 12.50 -48.73
CA GLU A 676 -8.48 12.03 -48.05
C GLU A 676 -8.72 10.62 -47.48
N LYS A 677 -7.72 9.73 -47.59
CA LYS A 677 -7.81 8.38 -46.99
C LYS A 677 -7.84 8.51 -45.47
N THR A 678 -8.83 7.93 -44.80
CA THR A 678 -8.91 7.87 -43.33
C THR A 678 -8.32 6.56 -42.80
N ALA A 679 -7.91 6.53 -41.53
CA ALA A 679 -7.35 5.34 -40.90
C ALA A 679 -8.36 4.16 -40.93
N GLY A 680 -9.64 4.43 -40.68
CA GLY A 680 -10.70 3.43 -40.80
C GLY A 680 -10.95 2.95 -42.24
N SER A 681 -10.76 3.79 -43.27
CA SER A 681 -10.89 3.34 -44.67
C SER A 681 -9.78 2.36 -45.07
N ILE A 682 -8.55 2.58 -44.61
CA ILE A 682 -7.41 1.70 -44.88
C ILE A 682 -7.60 0.34 -44.19
N LEU A 683 -8.05 0.34 -42.94
CA LEU A 683 -8.32 -0.89 -42.20
C LEU A 683 -9.55 -1.66 -42.70
N ARG A 684 -10.49 -0.99 -43.37
CA ARG A 684 -11.63 -1.64 -44.03
C ARG A 684 -11.19 -2.46 -45.25
N ASP A 685 -10.23 -1.95 -46.02
CA ASP A 685 -9.77 -2.56 -47.28
C ASP A 685 -8.58 -3.54 -47.10
N ALA A 686 -7.95 -3.55 -45.92
CA ALA A 686 -6.79 -4.39 -45.59
C ALA A 686 -7.15 -5.88 -45.43
N LYS A 687 -6.30 -6.77 -45.97
CA LYS A 687 -6.43 -8.24 -45.84
C LYS A 687 -5.45 -8.83 -44.83
N ARG A 688 -4.35 -8.15 -44.52
CA ARG A 688 -3.39 -8.48 -43.47
C ARG A 688 -3.09 -7.25 -42.63
N VAL A 689 -3.26 -7.37 -41.31
CA VAL A 689 -2.99 -6.30 -40.34
C VAL A 689 -2.13 -6.84 -39.20
N ILE A 690 -1.07 -6.11 -38.86
CA ILE A 690 -0.26 -6.37 -37.66
C ILE A 690 -0.59 -5.32 -36.60
N ILE A 691 -0.91 -5.75 -35.39
CA ILE A 691 -1.15 -4.88 -34.24
C ILE A 691 0.11 -4.87 -33.36
N VAL A 692 0.62 -3.68 -33.04
CA VAL A 692 1.77 -3.49 -32.13
C VAL A 692 1.32 -2.80 -30.85
N PRO A 693 1.08 -3.55 -29.75
CA PRO A 693 0.75 -2.97 -28.45
C PRO A 693 2.00 -2.40 -27.77
N GLY A 694 1.84 -1.30 -27.05
CA GLY A 694 2.88 -0.70 -26.22
C GLY A 694 2.36 -0.13 -24.91
N TYR A 695 3.22 0.58 -24.20
CA TYR A 695 2.92 1.04 -22.85
C TYR A 695 1.74 2.04 -22.78
N GLY A 696 1.51 2.84 -23.82
CA GLY A 696 0.34 3.72 -23.91
C GLY A 696 -1.00 2.98 -23.99
N MET A 697 -1.03 1.75 -24.55
CA MET A 697 -2.21 0.87 -24.48
C MET A 697 -2.55 0.52 -23.02
N ALA A 698 -1.52 0.28 -22.20
CA ALA A 698 -1.67 -0.04 -20.79
C ALA A 698 -2.09 1.17 -19.94
N LEU A 699 -1.55 2.36 -20.25
CA LEU A 699 -1.96 3.62 -19.62
C LEU A 699 -3.45 3.93 -19.88
N ALA A 700 -3.89 3.81 -21.12
CA ALA A 700 -5.29 4.04 -21.52
C ALA A 700 -6.26 2.92 -21.07
N GLN A 701 -5.75 1.79 -20.55
CA GLN A 701 -6.53 0.55 -20.34
C GLN A 701 -7.35 0.16 -21.58
N ALA A 702 -6.66 0.12 -22.73
CA ALA A 702 -7.26 -0.04 -24.05
C ALA A 702 -7.25 -1.50 -24.57
N GLN A 703 -6.78 -2.48 -23.78
CA GLN A 703 -6.60 -3.87 -24.23
C GLN A 703 -7.89 -4.51 -24.77
N HIS A 704 -9.05 -4.18 -24.20
CA HIS A 704 -10.34 -4.66 -24.72
C HIS A 704 -10.76 -3.98 -26.04
N GLN A 705 -10.39 -2.72 -26.26
CA GLN A 705 -10.59 -2.01 -27.52
C GLN A 705 -9.67 -2.56 -28.61
N VAL A 706 -8.45 -2.97 -28.25
CA VAL A 706 -7.54 -3.70 -29.15
C VAL A 706 -8.17 -5.02 -29.60
N ARG A 707 -8.73 -5.81 -28.65
CA ARG A 707 -9.47 -7.03 -28.98
C ARG A 707 -10.67 -6.75 -29.90
N GLN A 708 -11.48 -5.74 -29.60
CA GLN A 708 -12.65 -5.35 -30.41
C GLN A 708 -12.27 -4.95 -31.83
N LEU A 709 -11.16 -4.21 -32.02
CA LEU A 709 -10.65 -3.87 -33.34
C LEU A 709 -10.22 -5.13 -34.12
N ALA A 710 -9.49 -6.04 -33.46
CA ALA A 710 -9.06 -7.29 -34.07
C ALA A 710 -10.24 -8.22 -34.45
N ASP A 711 -11.25 -8.33 -33.59
CA ASP A 711 -12.49 -9.05 -33.89
C ASP A 711 -13.22 -8.46 -35.10
N LYS A 712 -13.29 -7.13 -35.18
CA LYS A 712 -13.91 -6.42 -36.30
C LYS A 712 -13.17 -6.67 -37.61
N LEU A 713 -11.84 -6.57 -37.60
CA LEU A 713 -10.98 -6.90 -38.75
C LEU A 713 -11.15 -8.37 -39.18
N ALA A 714 -11.08 -9.31 -38.24
CA ALA A 714 -11.28 -10.73 -38.51
C ALA A 714 -12.67 -11.02 -39.10
N SER A 715 -13.72 -10.31 -38.64
CA SER A 715 -15.07 -10.43 -39.19
C SER A 715 -15.21 -9.97 -40.65
N ASN A 716 -14.33 -9.07 -41.10
CA ASN A 716 -14.21 -8.64 -42.50
C ASN A 716 -13.33 -9.57 -43.36
N GLY A 717 -12.78 -10.65 -42.78
CA GLY A 717 -11.88 -11.58 -43.45
C GLY A 717 -10.41 -11.15 -43.47
N THR A 718 -10.03 -10.15 -42.67
CA THR A 718 -8.65 -9.70 -42.49
C THR A 718 -7.89 -10.65 -41.55
N GLU A 719 -6.70 -11.09 -41.94
CA GLU A 719 -5.77 -11.80 -41.05
C GLU A 719 -5.14 -10.79 -40.07
N VAL A 720 -5.30 -11.03 -38.77
CA VAL A 720 -4.75 -10.18 -37.70
C VAL A 720 -3.69 -10.94 -36.92
N ARG A 721 -2.50 -10.33 -36.74
CA ARG A 721 -1.43 -10.84 -35.87
C ARG A 721 -0.99 -9.76 -34.88
N TYR A 722 -0.56 -10.16 -33.69
CA TYR A 722 0.01 -9.24 -32.70
C TYR A 722 1.52 -9.37 -32.68
N ALA A 723 2.23 -8.27 -32.90
CA ALA A 723 3.68 -8.19 -32.83
C ALA A 723 4.11 -7.65 -31.47
N ILE A 724 4.60 -8.55 -30.62
CA ILE A 724 5.04 -8.23 -29.26
C ILE A 724 6.54 -7.94 -29.26
N HIS A 725 6.92 -6.83 -28.64
CA HIS A 725 8.31 -6.57 -28.30
C HIS A 725 8.56 -6.96 -26.83
N PRO A 726 9.63 -7.70 -26.50
CA PRO A 726 9.82 -8.27 -25.16
C PRO A 726 9.99 -7.22 -24.05
N VAL A 727 10.34 -5.97 -24.38
CA VAL A 727 10.41 -4.83 -23.46
C VAL A 727 9.29 -3.79 -23.66
N ALA A 728 8.19 -4.14 -24.34
CA ALA A 728 7.01 -3.28 -24.41
C ALA A 728 6.31 -3.22 -23.04
N GLY A 729 6.45 -2.10 -22.32
CA GLY A 729 5.83 -1.86 -21.01
C GLY A 729 6.85 -1.68 -19.88
N ARG A 730 6.37 -1.73 -18.62
CA ARG A 730 7.22 -1.56 -17.42
C ARG A 730 7.91 -2.86 -16.95
N MET A 731 7.61 -4.00 -17.56
CA MET A 731 8.23 -5.30 -17.27
C MET A 731 8.14 -6.22 -18.49
N PRO A 732 9.04 -7.21 -18.65
CA PRO A 732 8.92 -8.20 -19.71
C PRO A 732 7.60 -8.98 -19.64
N GLY A 733 7.01 -9.28 -20.80
CA GLY A 733 5.73 -10.00 -20.90
C GLY A 733 4.48 -9.17 -20.57
N HIS A 734 4.62 -7.87 -20.28
CA HIS A 734 3.50 -7.01 -19.84
C HIS A 734 2.37 -6.92 -20.88
N MET A 735 2.70 -6.82 -22.17
CA MET A 735 1.68 -6.79 -23.23
C MET A 735 0.96 -8.14 -23.38
N ASN A 736 1.67 -9.26 -23.25
CA ASN A 736 1.10 -10.60 -23.34
C ASN A 736 0.04 -10.80 -22.24
N VAL A 737 0.32 -10.37 -21.00
CA VAL A 737 -0.64 -10.44 -19.88
C VAL A 737 -1.89 -9.61 -20.16
N LEU A 738 -1.75 -8.36 -20.61
CA LEU A 738 -2.89 -7.47 -20.88
C LEU A 738 -3.74 -7.94 -22.06
N LEU A 739 -3.13 -8.49 -23.12
CA LEU A 739 -3.88 -9.04 -24.24
C LEU A 739 -4.58 -10.35 -23.87
N CYS A 740 -4.00 -11.19 -23.01
CA CYS A 740 -4.68 -12.37 -22.48
C CYS A 740 -5.80 -12.03 -21.47
N GLU A 741 -5.71 -10.92 -20.73
CA GLU A 741 -6.84 -10.37 -19.95
C GLU A 741 -8.01 -9.93 -20.87
N ALA A 742 -7.70 -9.58 -22.12
CA ALA A 742 -8.67 -9.26 -23.17
C ALA A 742 -9.00 -10.46 -24.10
N ASP A 743 -8.82 -11.70 -23.63
CA ASP A 743 -9.13 -12.94 -24.36
C ASP A 743 -8.44 -13.07 -25.74
N VAL A 744 -7.23 -12.50 -25.90
CA VAL A 744 -6.39 -12.74 -27.09
C VAL A 744 -5.62 -14.07 -26.94
N PRO A 745 -5.77 -15.02 -27.89
CA PRO A 745 -5.04 -16.28 -27.88
C PRO A 745 -3.52 -16.12 -28.04
N TYR A 746 -2.75 -16.91 -27.29
CA TYR A 746 -1.27 -16.88 -27.33
C TYR A 746 -0.68 -17.24 -28.71
N ASP A 747 -1.36 -18.04 -29.52
CA ASP A 747 -0.96 -18.39 -30.89
C ASP A 747 -1.09 -17.22 -31.89
N GLN A 748 -1.73 -16.12 -31.48
CA GLN A 748 -1.78 -14.86 -32.23
C GLN A 748 -0.74 -13.84 -31.75
N LEU A 749 -0.04 -14.12 -30.64
CA LEU A 749 1.00 -13.28 -30.06
C LEU A 749 2.38 -13.73 -30.55
N PHE A 750 2.98 -12.98 -31.47
CA PHE A 750 4.28 -13.28 -32.04
C PHE A 750 5.33 -12.34 -31.47
N GLU A 751 6.37 -12.91 -30.85
CA GLU A 751 7.56 -12.16 -30.45
C GLU A 751 8.31 -11.63 -31.69
N MET A 752 9.00 -10.49 -31.51
CA MET A 752 9.72 -9.74 -32.55
C MET A 752 10.50 -10.64 -33.54
N ASP A 753 11.29 -11.61 -33.08
CA ASP A 753 12.12 -12.47 -33.95
C ASP A 753 11.30 -13.32 -34.93
N ALA A 754 10.05 -13.66 -34.58
CA ALA A 754 9.16 -14.45 -35.43
C ALA A 754 8.36 -13.61 -36.44
N ILE A 755 8.06 -12.35 -36.12
CA ILE A 755 7.17 -11.48 -36.91
C ILE A 755 7.90 -10.36 -37.68
N ASN A 756 9.18 -10.09 -37.40
CA ASN A 756 9.89 -8.98 -38.01
C ASN A 756 10.07 -9.07 -39.55
N GLY A 757 9.89 -10.26 -40.13
CA GLY A 757 9.86 -10.47 -41.58
C GLY A 757 8.51 -10.17 -42.24
N ASP A 758 7.41 -10.14 -41.48
CA ASP A 758 6.05 -10.01 -41.99
C ASP A 758 5.65 -8.55 -42.26
N PHE A 759 6.28 -7.57 -41.60
CA PHE A 759 5.95 -6.15 -41.74
C PHE A 759 6.06 -5.63 -43.19
N ALA A 760 6.98 -6.14 -44.00
CA ALA A 760 7.10 -5.78 -45.41
C ALA A 760 6.00 -6.40 -46.30
N GLN A 761 5.19 -7.31 -45.75
CA GLN A 761 4.13 -8.03 -46.46
C GLN A 761 2.72 -7.71 -45.93
N THR A 762 2.58 -7.03 -44.79
CA THR A 762 1.27 -6.62 -44.26
C THR A 762 0.68 -5.48 -45.11
N ASP A 763 -0.66 -5.35 -45.13
CA ASP A 763 -1.32 -4.25 -45.84
C ASP A 763 -1.38 -2.99 -44.95
N ALA A 764 -1.52 -3.18 -43.63
CA ALA A 764 -1.41 -2.11 -42.64
C ALA A 764 -0.81 -2.59 -41.31
N VAL A 765 -0.30 -1.64 -40.51
CA VAL A 765 0.09 -1.83 -39.11
C VAL A 765 -0.72 -0.89 -38.22
N VAL A 766 -1.21 -1.37 -37.08
CA VAL A 766 -1.82 -0.52 -36.03
C VAL A 766 -0.93 -0.51 -34.80
N VAL A 767 -0.28 0.61 -34.57
CA VAL A 767 0.58 0.89 -33.41
C VAL A 767 -0.27 1.50 -32.30
N ILE A 768 -0.17 0.97 -31.07
CA ILE A 768 -1.05 1.35 -29.96
C ILE A 768 -0.21 1.66 -28.72
N GLY A 769 0.13 2.94 -28.54
CA GLY A 769 0.91 3.41 -27.39
C GLY A 769 2.37 2.90 -27.37
N ALA A 770 2.99 2.70 -28.52
CA ALA A 770 4.35 2.17 -28.65
C ALA A 770 5.23 3.15 -29.43
N ASN A 771 6.46 3.39 -28.95
CA ASN A 771 7.41 4.31 -29.59
C ASN A 771 8.80 3.67 -29.75
N ASP A 772 9.61 3.60 -28.69
CA ASP A 772 11.02 3.14 -28.76
C ASP A 772 11.17 1.74 -29.38
N VAL A 773 10.24 0.85 -29.04
CA VAL A 773 10.23 -0.57 -29.46
C VAL A 773 10.03 -0.79 -30.97
N MET A 774 9.74 0.27 -31.73
CA MET A 774 9.70 0.27 -33.20
C MET A 774 10.45 1.44 -33.82
N ASN A 775 11.24 2.18 -33.03
CA ASN A 775 11.90 3.38 -33.54
C ASN A 775 13.08 2.97 -34.45
N PRO A 776 13.02 3.22 -35.78
CA PRO A 776 14.07 2.81 -36.70
C PRO A 776 15.41 3.52 -36.46
N ALA A 777 15.43 4.61 -35.69
CA ALA A 777 16.66 5.27 -35.25
C ALA A 777 17.60 4.31 -34.48
N ALA A 778 17.04 3.29 -33.81
CA ALA A 778 17.81 2.24 -33.12
C ALA A 778 18.89 1.57 -34.01
N ARG A 779 18.68 1.51 -35.33
CA ARG A 779 19.61 0.86 -36.26
C ARG A 779 20.78 1.74 -36.70
N HIS A 780 20.66 3.07 -36.58
CA HIS A 780 21.54 4.02 -37.29
C HIS A 780 21.97 5.25 -36.47
N ALA A 781 21.28 5.61 -35.38
CA ALA A 781 21.58 6.78 -34.57
C ALA A 781 22.65 6.48 -33.51
N GLU A 782 23.92 6.39 -33.94
CA GLU A 782 25.07 6.14 -33.07
C GLU A 782 25.12 7.08 -31.86
N GLY A 783 25.42 6.52 -30.68
CA GLY A 783 25.49 7.25 -29.42
C GLY A 783 24.15 7.48 -28.71
N THR A 784 23.02 7.09 -29.30
CA THR A 784 21.70 7.16 -28.64
C THR A 784 21.42 5.94 -27.74
N PRO A 785 20.55 6.06 -26.71
CA PRO A 785 20.26 4.95 -25.78
C PRO A 785 19.63 3.69 -26.42
N ILE A 786 19.02 3.82 -27.61
CA ILE A 786 18.46 2.69 -28.38
C ILE A 786 19.38 2.22 -29.51
N TYR A 787 20.59 2.78 -29.67
CA TYR A 787 21.50 2.34 -30.72
C TYR A 787 21.90 0.87 -30.51
N GLY A 788 21.65 0.05 -31.52
CA GLY A 788 21.86 -1.41 -31.45
C GLY A 788 20.75 -2.17 -30.69
N MET A 789 19.71 -1.49 -30.20
CA MET A 789 18.54 -2.16 -29.65
C MET A 789 17.76 -2.83 -30.79
N PRO A 790 17.40 -4.12 -30.67
CA PRO A 790 16.42 -4.72 -31.56
C PRO A 790 15.09 -3.96 -31.49
N VAL A 791 14.40 -3.81 -32.62
CA VAL A 791 13.10 -3.12 -32.72
C VAL A 791 12.19 -3.87 -33.68
N LEU A 792 10.88 -3.66 -33.52
CA LEU A 792 9.87 -4.09 -34.48
C LEU A 792 10.00 -3.29 -35.78
N ASN A 793 10.05 -3.98 -36.91
CA ASN A 793 10.28 -3.43 -38.24
C ASN A 793 9.04 -2.72 -38.85
N VAL A 794 8.31 -1.94 -38.05
CA VAL A 794 7.10 -1.21 -38.45
C VAL A 794 7.37 -0.25 -39.62
N ASP A 795 8.59 0.28 -39.71
CA ASP A 795 9.04 1.15 -40.79
C ASP A 795 9.04 0.50 -42.18
N ASN A 796 9.08 -0.82 -42.25
CA ASN A 796 8.97 -1.57 -43.52
C ASN A 796 7.54 -1.70 -44.05
N ALA A 797 6.51 -1.36 -43.25
CA ALA A 797 5.12 -1.50 -43.67
C ALA A 797 4.67 -0.38 -44.63
N PRO A 798 3.72 -0.66 -45.54
CA PRO A 798 3.25 0.32 -46.53
C PRO A 798 2.36 1.41 -45.91
N GLU A 799 1.40 1.03 -45.07
CA GLU A 799 0.49 1.93 -44.34
C GLU A 799 0.63 1.66 -42.82
N VAL A 800 0.89 2.70 -42.02
CA VAL A 800 1.08 2.60 -40.55
C VAL A 800 0.14 3.56 -39.84
N ILE A 801 -0.72 3.05 -38.97
CA ILE A 801 -1.65 3.84 -38.16
C ILE A 801 -1.11 3.87 -36.73
N ILE A 802 -0.89 5.06 -36.17
CA ILE A 802 -0.24 5.25 -34.88
C ILE A 802 -1.19 5.92 -33.90
N CYS A 803 -1.64 5.15 -32.91
CA CYS A 803 -2.49 5.56 -31.79
C CYS A 803 -1.61 5.82 -30.56
N ASN A 804 -0.86 6.92 -30.58
CA ASN A 804 0.03 7.34 -29.49
C ASN A 804 -0.44 8.67 -28.91
N PHE A 805 -0.13 8.94 -27.64
CA PHE A 805 -0.66 10.13 -26.96
C PHE A 805 -0.25 11.44 -27.65
N ASP A 806 1.01 11.54 -28.05
CA ASP A 806 1.49 12.59 -28.95
C ASP A 806 2.64 12.07 -29.85
N LEU A 807 3.42 13.00 -30.42
CA LEU A 807 4.57 12.71 -31.30
C LEU A 807 5.93 12.78 -30.60
N LYS A 808 5.99 12.93 -29.29
CA LYS A 808 7.27 13.14 -28.61
C LYS A 808 8.07 11.84 -28.50
N PRO A 809 9.41 11.93 -28.31
CA PRO A 809 10.25 10.77 -28.10
C PRO A 809 9.73 9.82 -27.02
N GLY A 810 10.03 8.53 -27.17
CA GLY A 810 9.70 7.56 -26.13
C GLY A 810 10.59 7.70 -24.90
N TYR A 811 10.56 6.68 -24.04
CA TYR A 811 11.37 6.60 -22.82
C TYR A 811 12.88 6.74 -23.11
N ALA A 812 13.33 6.39 -24.32
CA ALA A 812 14.72 6.55 -24.73
C ALA A 812 15.14 7.99 -25.05
N GLY A 813 14.20 8.95 -25.16
CA GLY A 813 14.49 10.33 -25.54
C GLY A 813 14.96 10.50 -26.99
N VAL A 814 14.72 9.52 -27.87
CA VAL A 814 15.09 9.57 -29.29
C VAL A 814 13.84 9.80 -30.15
N GLU A 815 13.91 10.83 -30.99
CA GLU A 815 12.89 11.12 -32.01
C GLU A 815 12.60 9.90 -32.88
N ASN A 816 11.34 9.71 -33.28
CA ASN A 816 10.94 8.56 -34.08
C ASN A 816 10.72 8.99 -35.55
N PRO A 817 11.61 8.60 -36.49
CA PRO A 817 11.48 9.00 -37.89
C PRO A 817 10.14 8.64 -38.53
N LEU A 818 9.43 7.61 -38.02
CA LEU A 818 8.11 7.22 -38.53
C LEU A 818 7.07 8.34 -38.42
N TYR A 819 7.13 9.18 -37.39
CA TYR A 819 6.18 10.29 -37.22
C TYR A 819 6.32 11.37 -38.30
N THR A 820 7.49 11.45 -38.94
CA THR A 820 7.81 12.43 -39.99
C THR A 820 7.75 11.84 -41.41
N ARG A 821 7.42 10.55 -41.54
CA ARG A 821 7.35 9.86 -42.83
C ARG A 821 6.19 10.41 -43.66
N ALA A 822 6.53 11.11 -44.74
CA ALA A 822 5.59 11.90 -45.55
C ALA A 822 4.48 11.11 -46.26
N THR A 823 4.58 9.77 -46.35
CA THR A 823 3.57 8.92 -47.00
C THR A 823 3.35 7.61 -46.24
N GLY A 824 2.07 7.22 -46.13
CA GLY A 824 1.66 5.97 -45.51
C GLY A 824 1.81 5.91 -43.99
N VAL A 825 1.70 7.05 -43.31
CA VAL A 825 1.58 7.12 -41.84
C VAL A 825 0.38 7.97 -41.46
N PHE A 826 -0.44 7.45 -40.55
CA PHE A 826 -1.69 8.07 -40.08
C PHE A 826 -1.62 8.22 -38.57
N LEU A 827 -1.54 9.46 -38.11
CA LEU A 827 -1.34 9.80 -36.70
C LEU A 827 -2.71 10.04 -36.06
N LYS A 828 -3.06 9.24 -35.05
CA LYS A 828 -4.22 9.41 -34.18
C LYS A 828 -3.69 9.72 -32.79
N LEU A 829 -3.69 11.01 -32.45
CA LEU A 829 -3.11 11.53 -31.22
C LEU A 829 -4.16 11.67 -30.12
N GLY A 830 -3.72 11.51 -28.87
CA GLY A 830 -4.55 11.50 -27.67
C GLY A 830 -4.69 10.11 -27.06
N ASP A 831 -5.73 9.90 -26.26
CA ASP A 831 -5.91 8.63 -25.56
C ASP A 831 -6.08 7.46 -26.57
N ALA A 832 -5.33 6.38 -26.36
CA ALA A 832 -5.31 5.24 -27.29
C ALA A 832 -6.66 4.51 -27.36
N LYS A 833 -7.44 4.52 -26.29
CA LYS A 833 -8.79 3.92 -26.21
C LYS A 833 -9.80 4.71 -27.02
N GLU A 834 -9.72 6.04 -26.95
CA GLU A 834 -10.53 6.96 -27.75
C GLU A 834 -10.14 6.85 -29.23
N SER A 835 -8.85 6.86 -29.54
CA SER A 835 -8.31 6.69 -30.90
C SER A 835 -8.79 5.40 -31.58
N LEU A 836 -8.78 4.27 -30.86
CA LEU A 836 -9.29 3.00 -31.37
C LEU A 836 -10.80 3.02 -31.57
N ALA A 837 -11.56 3.69 -30.70
CA ALA A 837 -13.00 3.85 -30.86
C ALA A 837 -13.36 4.72 -32.08
N GLU A 838 -12.59 5.78 -32.35
CA GLU A 838 -12.72 6.58 -33.58
C GLU A 838 -12.42 5.75 -34.82
N ILE A 839 -11.30 5.02 -34.84
CA ILE A 839 -10.92 4.17 -35.98
C ILE A 839 -12.01 3.14 -36.26
N MET A 840 -12.51 2.45 -35.23
CA MET A 840 -13.61 1.50 -35.39
C MET A 840 -14.88 2.15 -35.94
N LYS A 841 -15.16 3.42 -35.60
CA LYS A 841 -16.29 4.19 -36.13
C LYS A 841 -16.06 4.65 -37.58
N GLU A 842 -14.83 5.06 -37.93
CA GLU A 842 -14.44 5.35 -39.32
C GLU A 842 -14.57 4.11 -40.22
N MET A 843 -14.31 2.90 -39.69
CA MET A 843 -14.53 1.65 -40.44
C MET A 843 -16.01 1.42 -40.82
N ASP A 844 -16.98 2.04 -40.12
CA ASP A 844 -18.43 1.91 -40.41
C ASP A 844 -18.99 2.98 -41.35
N ILE A 845 -18.28 4.09 -41.59
CA ILE A 845 -18.76 5.22 -42.38
C ILE A 845 -18.47 4.96 -43.86
N ALA A 846 -19.47 4.46 -44.60
CA ALA A 846 -19.39 4.06 -46.01
C ALA A 846 -18.63 5.05 -46.91
#